data_AF-A0A854CNG3-F1
#
_entry.id   AF-A0A854CNG3-F1
#
_cell.length_a   1.000
_cell.length_b   1.000
_cell.length_c   1.000
_cell.angle_alpha   90.00
_cell.angle_beta   90.00
_cell.angle_gamma   90.00
#
_symmetry.space_group_name_H-M   'P 1'
#
loop_
_entity.id
_entity.type
_entity.pdbx_description
1 polymer ?
#
loop_
_entity_poly.entity_id
_entity_poly.type
_entity_poly.pdbx_seq_one_letter_code
_entity_poly.pdbx_strand_id
1 'polypeptide(L)'
;MSEKTIKQYDNPAGGWGALRSVAKHLMEQDIAVQGAKTLLHANQPDGFDCPGCAWPDRDHTSTFEFCENGAKAVAAESTARRAGPELFASHSVTVLSQYSDYWLEGQGRLTHPMRYDAATDHYVPVSWDDAFAQIAGHLTGLATPDEAIFYTSGRTSNEAAFLYQLFAREFGTNNFPDCSNMCHEPSGTALRSQIGVGKGTVSLHDFELADAIFIFGQNPGTNHPRMLGELRHASKRGAAIAAFNPLRERGLEKFADPQDKLEMLHNGSTRIASDYFQLKIGGDLAAVKGIIKHVLERDAQAQRDGAPRLLDLEFIAAHTANFEAFAADVHAERWDTIVEESGLEEAALRKAGEIYLNAGRVIACWGMGITQHKHSVATIHMITNLLLLRGHLGRPGAGVCPVRGHSNVQGDRTMMIYEKPPAAFLDKLQSVFGFAPPRADGFDTVGAIEAMLDGRGKVFFAMGGNFAAATPDTDATHRALRNCELTVHVTTKLNRSHLVHGRDALILPCLGRTEIDIQDAGSQGVTVEDSMSMVHLSAGINPPASPELLSEPAIVARMAEATLGARSAIRWRWLVGDYDRVRDLIAQVFPDFAGFNERVRTPGGFRLSNTARDRQWVTPEQRAVFKPHAVPTDNPIHRARRSHTERMVFTLATTRSHDQYNTTIYGLDDRYRGVFGERRVLFIHTADIAALNMKAGDWVDLESLCEDGVHRAARRFLLVDYNIPRGCLAAYYPETNALVPLSSFADEARTPTSKSIPVIVLPHRADAADAAPRDIGAVLVR
;
A
#
# COMPACT_ATOMS: atom_id res chain seq x y z
N MET A 1 8.04 3.13 -37.13
CA MET A 1 7.25 4.36 -36.87
C MET A 1 7.42 4.67 -35.40
N SER A 2 7.98 5.83 -35.04
CA SER A 2 8.11 6.20 -33.62
C SER A 2 6.72 6.27 -33.02
N GLU A 3 6.38 5.34 -32.13
CA GLU A 3 5.08 5.35 -31.48
C GLU A 3 4.99 6.58 -30.56
N LYS A 4 3.90 7.35 -30.68
CA LYS A 4 3.67 8.53 -29.83
C LYS A 4 3.65 8.12 -28.36
N THR A 5 4.41 8.83 -27.52
CA THR A 5 4.45 8.61 -26.06
C THR A 5 3.11 8.86 -25.38
N ILE A 6 2.31 9.81 -25.87
CA ILE A 6 0.98 10.14 -25.32
C ILE A 6 -0.11 9.82 -26.36
N LYS A 7 -1.09 8.99 -25.97
CA LYS A 7 -2.26 8.59 -26.80
C LYS A 7 -3.52 8.55 -25.94
N GLN A 8 -4.62 9.15 -26.39
CA GLN A 8 -5.90 9.09 -25.67
C GLN A 8 -6.42 7.63 -25.62
N TYR A 9 -6.99 7.24 -24.46
CA TYR A 9 -7.56 5.90 -24.26
C TYR A 9 -9.03 5.96 -23.88
N ASP A 10 -9.90 5.62 -24.85
CA ASP A 10 -11.35 5.68 -24.69
C ASP A 10 -12.02 4.32 -24.47
N ASN A 11 -11.26 3.25 -24.33
CA ASN A 11 -11.79 1.91 -24.04
C ASN A 11 -12.06 1.74 -22.53
N PRO A 12 -12.92 0.78 -22.11
CA PRO A 12 -13.18 0.53 -20.69
C PRO A 12 -11.95 -0.07 -19.98
N ALA A 13 -11.94 0.01 -18.65
CA ALA A 13 -11.05 -0.85 -17.87
C ALA A 13 -11.45 -2.33 -18.07
N GLY A 14 -10.48 -3.24 -18.02
CA GLY A 14 -10.72 -4.67 -18.27
C GLY A 14 -10.86 -5.02 -19.76
N GLY A 15 -11.80 -5.92 -20.07
CA GLY A 15 -12.14 -6.40 -21.41
C GLY A 15 -10.96 -6.94 -22.25
N TRP A 16 -11.07 -6.81 -23.58
CA TRP A 16 -10.05 -7.26 -24.53
C TRP A 16 -8.67 -6.64 -24.32
N GLY A 17 -8.62 -5.40 -23.84
CA GLY A 17 -7.35 -4.72 -23.56
C GLY A 17 -6.60 -5.38 -22.41
N ALA A 18 -7.31 -5.81 -21.37
CA ALA A 18 -6.71 -6.57 -20.26
C ALA A 18 -6.18 -7.94 -20.72
N LEU A 19 -6.95 -8.69 -21.52
CA LEU A 19 -6.50 -10.00 -22.03
C LEU A 19 -5.23 -9.89 -22.90
N ARG A 20 -5.16 -8.89 -23.79
CA ARG A 20 -3.96 -8.64 -24.60
C ARG A 20 -2.75 -8.29 -23.74
N SER A 21 -2.95 -7.49 -22.70
CA SER A 21 -1.91 -7.11 -21.74
C SER A 21 -1.37 -8.34 -20.98
N VAL A 22 -2.26 -9.21 -20.50
CA VAL A 22 -1.85 -10.47 -19.84
C VAL A 22 -1.04 -11.35 -20.79
N ALA A 23 -1.49 -11.55 -22.03
CA ALA A 23 -0.76 -12.34 -23.02
C ALA A 23 0.64 -11.76 -23.32
N LYS A 24 0.74 -10.43 -23.49
CA LYS A 24 2.01 -9.72 -23.69
C LYS A 24 2.99 -10.01 -22.55
N HIS A 25 2.59 -9.82 -21.30
CA HIS A 25 3.48 -9.99 -20.15
C HIS A 25 3.89 -11.46 -19.92
N LEU A 26 2.99 -12.42 -20.17
CA LEU A 26 3.36 -13.84 -20.12
C LEU A 26 4.42 -14.22 -21.17
N MET A 27 4.35 -13.62 -22.36
CA MET A 27 5.37 -13.78 -23.40
C MET A 27 6.68 -13.09 -23.02
N GLU A 28 6.62 -11.86 -22.50
CA GLU A 28 7.82 -11.10 -22.08
C GLU A 28 8.59 -11.77 -20.93
N GLN A 29 7.90 -12.54 -20.09
CA GLN A 29 8.51 -13.31 -19.00
C GLN A 29 8.89 -14.76 -19.39
N ASP A 30 8.78 -15.11 -20.68
CA ASP A 30 9.13 -16.43 -21.25
C ASP A 30 8.35 -17.62 -20.65
N ILE A 31 7.08 -17.40 -20.28
CA ILE A 31 6.24 -18.37 -19.55
C ILE A 31 4.82 -18.49 -20.11
N ALA A 32 4.61 -18.33 -21.42
CA ALA A 32 3.28 -18.33 -22.02
C ALA A 32 2.39 -19.54 -21.61
N VAL A 33 2.96 -20.75 -21.56
CA VAL A 33 2.24 -21.98 -21.17
C VAL A 33 2.24 -22.20 -19.66
N GLN A 34 3.41 -22.22 -19.03
CA GLN A 34 3.54 -22.48 -17.58
C GLN A 34 2.88 -21.38 -16.74
N GLY A 35 2.99 -20.12 -17.16
CA GLY A 35 2.36 -18.98 -16.52
C GLY A 35 0.84 -19.05 -16.63
N ALA A 36 0.29 -19.41 -17.79
CA ALA A 36 -1.15 -19.63 -17.93
C ALA A 36 -1.67 -20.74 -16.99
N LYS A 37 -0.93 -21.85 -16.86
CA LYS A 37 -1.24 -22.90 -15.87
C LYS A 37 -1.18 -22.36 -14.44
N THR A 38 -0.13 -21.60 -14.12
CA THR A 38 0.06 -21.00 -12.78
C THR A 38 -1.10 -20.08 -12.42
N LEU A 39 -1.59 -19.27 -13.37
CA LEU A 39 -2.70 -18.35 -13.16
C LEU A 39 -4.01 -19.04 -12.80
N LEU A 40 -4.26 -20.26 -13.29
CA LEU A 40 -5.47 -21.02 -12.94
C LEU A 40 -5.50 -21.47 -11.48
N HIS A 41 -4.36 -21.50 -10.80
CA HIS A 41 -4.25 -21.81 -9.38
C HIS A 41 -4.11 -20.56 -8.49
N ALA A 42 -4.16 -19.36 -9.07
CA ALA A 42 -4.13 -18.13 -8.30
C ALA A 42 -5.48 -17.91 -7.60
N ASN A 43 -5.42 -17.63 -6.29
CA ASN A 43 -6.56 -17.35 -5.43
C ASN A 43 -7.60 -18.49 -5.36
N GLN A 44 -7.12 -19.74 -5.49
CA GLN A 44 -7.93 -20.94 -5.32
C GLN A 44 -7.68 -21.57 -3.94
N PRO A 45 -8.63 -22.32 -3.35
CA PRO A 45 -8.48 -22.92 -2.01
C PRO A 45 -7.26 -23.82 -1.86
N ASP A 46 -6.91 -24.54 -2.93
CA ASP A 46 -5.78 -25.47 -3.04
C ASP A 46 -4.58 -24.86 -3.78
N GLY A 47 -4.61 -23.55 -4.00
CA GLY A 47 -3.58 -22.80 -4.73
C GLY A 47 -2.83 -21.79 -3.87
N PHE A 48 -2.38 -20.71 -4.51
CA PHE A 48 -1.63 -19.64 -3.86
C PHE A 48 -2.39 -18.31 -3.92
N ASP A 49 -2.25 -17.49 -2.89
CA ASP A 49 -2.77 -16.13 -2.88
C ASP A 49 -1.93 -15.22 -3.78
N CYS A 50 -2.56 -14.36 -4.58
CA CYS A 50 -1.85 -13.45 -5.47
C CYS A 50 -0.89 -12.54 -4.67
N PRO A 51 0.42 -12.47 -5.01
CA PRO A 51 1.37 -11.63 -4.28
C PRO A 51 1.16 -10.11 -4.50
N GLY A 52 0.16 -9.73 -5.30
CA GLY A 52 -0.26 -8.36 -5.57
C GLY A 52 -1.07 -7.76 -4.43
N CYS A 53 -2.39 -7.62 -4.62
CA CYS A 53 -3.26 -6.83 -3.73
C CYS A 53 -4.04 -7.65 -2.68
N ALA A 54 -4.32 -7.06 -1.52
CA ALA A 54 -5.13 -7.66 -0.44
C ALA A 54 -6.66 -7.54 -0.65
N TRP A 55 -7.13 -7.50 -1.89
CA TRP A 55 -8.58 -7.56 -2.13
C TRP A 55 -9.08 -8.99 -1.80
N PRO A 56 -10.19 -9.18 -1.07
CA PRO A 56 -10.73 -10.50 -0.77
C PRO A 56 -11.13 -11.29 -2.02
N ASP A 57 -11.16 -12.62 -1.91
CA ASP A 57 -11.71 -13.52 -2.91
C ASP A 57 -13.20 -13.79 -2.64
N ARG A 58 -13.99 -13.95 -3.71
CA ARG A 58 -15.40 -14.36 -3.58
C ARG A 58 -15.47 -15.84 -3.19
N ASP A 59 -16.66 -16.29 -2.75
CA ASP A 59 -16.93 -17.72 -2.55
C ASP A 59 -16.49 -18.52 -3.79
N HIS A 60 -15.58 -19.48 -3.58
CA HIS A 60 -14.78 -20.26 -4.55
C HIS A 60 -15.60 -21.05 -5.59
N THR A 61 -16.32 -20.32 -6.43
CA THR A 61 -17.28 -20.84 -7.42
C THR A 61 -16.79 -20.65 -8.85
N SER A 62 -15.71 -19.88 -9.06
CA SER A 62 -15.09 -19.63 -10.35
C SER A 62 -13.73 -20.29 -10.48
N THR A 63 -13.42 -20.75 -11.69
CA THR A 63 -12.09 -21.24 -12.09
C THR A 63 -11.13 -20.10 -12.48
N PHE A 64 -11.58 -18.84 -12.46
CA PHE A 64 -10.79 -17.66 -12.81
C PHE A 64 -10.94 -16.56 -11.75
N GLU A 65 -10.00 -16.50 -10.81
CA GLU A 65 -10.01 -15.53 -9.69
C GLU A 65 -8.80 -14.57 -9.71
N PHE A 66 -8.27 -14.23 -10.88
CA PHE A 66 -7.19 -13.24 -11.02
C PHE A 66 -7.59 -12.05 -11.88
N CYS A 67 -6.95 -10.91 -11.61
CA CYS A 67 -7.09 -9.70 -12.42
C CYS A 67 -5.84 -9.44 -13.28
N GLU A 68 -5.92 -8.47 -14.21
CA GLU A 68 -4.80 -8.11 -15.09
C GLU A 68 -3.49 -7.85 -14.32
N ASN A 69 -3.53 -7.04 -13.27
CA ASN A 69 -2.32 -6.73 -12.49
C ASN A 69 -1.88 -7.89 -11.59
N GLY A 70 -2.83 -8.73 -11.13
CA GLY A 70 -2.48 -9.98 -10.47
C GLY A 70 -1.74 -10.93 -11.41
N ALA A 71 -2.17 -11.02 -12.67
CA ALA A 71 -1.50 -11.83 -13.66
C ALA A 71 -0.08 -11.34 -13.99
N LYS A 72 0.13 -10.02 -14.06
CA LYS A 72 1.47 -9.44 -14.19
C LYS A 72 2.36 -9.76 -12.99
N ALA A 73 1.81 -9.70 -11.77
CA ALA A 73 2.53 -10.04 -10.55
C ALA A 73 2.98 -11.50 -10.54
N VAL A 74 2.07 -12.42 -10.85
CA VAL A 74 2.38 -13.86 -10.98
C VAL A 74 3.42 -14.08 -12.06
N ALA A 75 3.25 -13.47 -13.24
CA ALA A 75 4.19 -13.63 -14.34
C ALA A 75 5.61 -13.12 -14.00
N ALA A 76 5.71 -12.00 -13.31
CA ALA A 76 6.98 -11.42 -12.89
C ALA A 76 7.69 -12.26 -11.81
N GLU A 77 6.95 -12.94 -10.92
CA GLU A 77 7.50 -13.83 -9.90
C GLU A 77 7.90 -15.20 -10.48
N SER A 78 7.09 -15.75 -11.39
CA SER A 78 7.30 -17.05 -12.02
C SER A 78 8.18 -16.99 -13.27
N THR A 79 8.84 -15.86 -13.54
CA THR A 79 9.69 -15.63 -14.72
C THR A 79 10.73 -16.74 -14.92
N ALA A 80 11.04 -17.07 -16.18
CA ALA A 80 12.09 -18.03 -16.50
C ALA A 80 13.51 -17.46 -16.33
N ARG A 81 13.65 -16.13 -16.26
CA ARG A 81 14.95 -15.45 -16.15
C ARG A 81 15.58 -15.62 -14.77
N ARG A 82 16.91 -15.62 -14.71
CA ARG A 82 17.69 -15.81 -13.48
C ARG A 82 18.76 -14.72 -13.36
N ALA A 83 18.88 -14.18 -12.16
CA ALA A 83 19.94 -13.26 -11.75
C ALA A 83 20.88 -14.02 -10.80
N GLY A 84 21.76 -14.85 -11.36
CA GLY A 84 22.71 -15.65 -10.59
C GLY A 84 24.08 -14.99 -10.41
N PRO A 85 25.04 -15.73 -9.80
CA PRO A 85 26.40 -15.26 -9.56
C PRO A 85 27.11 -14.67 -10.79
N GLU A 86 26.80 -15.18 -11.98
CA GLU A 86 27.34 -14.71 -13.25
C GLU A 86 26.99 -13.24 -13.57
N LEU A 87 25.79 -12.78 -13.20
CA LEU A 87 25.40 -11.38 -13.34
C LEU A 87 26.28 -10.49 -12.45
N PHE A 88 26.44 -10.91 -11.19
CA PHE A 88 27.20 -10.16 -10.19
C PHE A 88 28.71 -10.25 -10.38
N ALA A 89 29.22 -11.28 -11.06
CA ALA A 89 30.63 -11.37 -11.45
C ALA A 89 30.97 -10.49 -12.68
N SER A 90 29.98 -10.23 -13.54
CA SER A 90 30.16 -9.44 -14.77
C SER A 90 29.93 -7.94 -14.59
N HIS A 91 29.23 -7.54 -13.52
CA HIS A 91 28.88 -6.14 -13.26
C HIS A 91 29.15 -5.77 -11.81
N SER A 92 29.93 -4.69 -11.63
CA SER A 92 30.14 -4.09 -10.32
C SER A 92 28.86 -3.41 -9.81
N VAL A 93 28.75 -3.19 -8.51
CA VAL A 93 27.62 -2.47 -7.91
C VAL A 93 27.53 -1.04 -8.44
N THR A 94 28.67 -0.38 -8.65
CA THR A 94 28.73 0.95 -9.29
C THR A 94 28.14 0.94 -10.70
N VAL A 95 28.41 -0.10 -11.49
CA VAL A 95 27.87 -0.25 -12.85
C VAL A 95 26.36 -0.53 -12.80
N LEU A 96 25.92 -1.50 -11.98
CA LEU A 96 24.50 -1.83 -11.82
C LEU A 96 23.68 -0.62 -11.35
N SER A 97 24.28 0.26 -10.53
CA SER A 97 23.63 1.46 -10.02
C SER A 97 23.20 2.45 -11.11
N GLN A 98 23.75 2.35 -12.32
CA GLN A 98 23.44 3.24 -13.45
C GLN A 98 22.23 2.79 -14.29
N TYR A 99 21.69 1.60 -14.03
CA TYR A 99 20.53 1.05 -14.74
C TYR A 99 19.21 1.44 -14.06
N SER A 100 18.12 1.45 -14.82
CA SER A 100 16.79 1.72 -14.26
C SER A 100 16.30 0.59 -13.35
N ASP A 101 15.39 0.89 -12.42
CA ASP A 101 14.78 -0.13 -11.56
C ASP A 101 13.98 -1.16 -12.37
N TYR A 102 13.40 -0.74 -13.51
CA TYR A 102 12.77 -1.65 -14.47
C TYR A 102 13.77 -2.66 -15.03
N TRP A 103 14.97 -2.21 -15.44
CA TRP A 103 16.01 -3.10 -15.94
C TRP A 103 16.54 -4.03 -14.85
N LEU A 104 16.76 -3.52 -13.63
CA LEU A 104 17.26 -4.30 -12.49
C LEU A 104 16.32 -5.45 -12.15
N GLU A 105 15.02 -5.19 -12.01
CA GLU A 105 14.04 -6.26 -11.78
C GLU A 105 13.88 -7.16 -13.03
N GLY A 106 14.16 -6.64 -14.22
CA GLY A 106 14.11 -7.38 -15.49
C GLY A 106 15.13 -8.52 -15.62
N GLN A 107 16.14 -8.58 -14.75
CA GLN A 107 17.17 -9.63 -14.73
C GLN A 107 16.65 -10.99 -14.22
N GLY A 108 15.47 -11.03 -13.60
CA GLY A 108 14.82 -12.27 -13.18
C GLY A 108 14.99 -12.61 -11.70
N ARG A 109 14.82 -13.89 -11.36
CA ARG A 109 14.86 -14.39 -9.97
C ARG A 109 16.29 -14.52 -9.46
N LEU A 110 16.55 -14.02 -8.25
CA LEU A 110 17.82 -14.26 -7.55
C LEU A 110 17.92 -15.74 -7.15
N THR A 111 19.12 -16.32 -7.22
CA THR A 111 19.28 -17.78 -7.08
C THR A 111 20.20 -18.23 -5.95
N HIS A 112 21.14 -17.39 -5.50
CA HIS A 112 22.14 -17.72 -4.47
C HIS A 112 22.27 -16.60 -3.46
N PRO A 113 22.59 -16.88 -2.17
CA PRO A 113 22.99 -15.86 -1.23
C PRO A 113 24.26 -15.15 -1.71
N MET A 114 24.26 -13.82 -1.64
CA MET A 114 25.37 -12.98 -2.08
C MET A 114 25.82 -12.03 -0.97
N ARG A 115 27.12 -11.82 -0.87
CA ARG A 115 27.78 -10.84 0.02
C ARG A 115 28.47 -9.77 -0.81
N TYR A 116 28.36 -8.50 -0.41
CA TYR A 116 29.14 -7.43 -1.04
C TYR A 116 30.61 -7.51 -0.62
N ASP A 117 31.51 -7.37 -1.59
CA ASP A 117 32.94 -7.24 -1.39
C ASP A 117 33.41 -5.84 -1.83
N ALA A 118 33.68 -4.98 -0.84
CA ALA A 118 34.12 -3.61 -1.08
C ALA A 118 35.49 -3.51 -1.78
N ALA A 119 36.35 -4.53 -1.66
CA ALA A 119 37.66 -4.50 -2.33
C ALA A 119 37.53 -4.64 -3.85
N THR A 120 36.49 -5.31 -4.32
CA THR A 120 36.23 -5.57 -5.74
C THR A 120 35.06 -4.77 -6.30
N ASP A 121 34.22 -4.17 -5.46
CA ASP A 121 32.94 -3.55 -5.83
C ASP A 121 31.93 -4.54 -6.45
N HIS A 122 31.98 -5.82 -6.07
CA HIS A 122 31.09 -6.86 -6.59
C HIS A 122 30.36 -7.59 -5.47
N TYR A 123 29.20 -8.16 -5.82
CA TYR A 123 28.59 -9.20 -5.00
C TYR A 123 29.22 -10.56 -5.32
N VAL A 124 29.67 -11.26 -4.29
CA VAL A 124 30.26 -12.59 -4.40
C VAL A 124 29.36 -13.63 -3.70
N PRO A 125 29.28 -14.87 -4.20
CA PRO A 125 28.50 -15.92 -3.53
C PRO A 125 28.98 -16.14 -2.09
N VAL A 126 28.02 -16.42 -1.20
CA VAL A 126 28.28 -16.78 0.19
C VAL A 126 27.40 -17.97 0.56
N SER A 127 27.88 -18.85 1.43
CA SER A 127 27.05 -19.94 1.94
C SER A 127 25.97 -19.39 2.88
N TRP A 128 24.86 -20.10 3.03
CA TRP A 128 23.83 -19.71 4.01
C TRP A 128 24.39 -19.62 5.43
N ASP A 129 25.22 -20.58 5.85
CA ASP A 129 25.78 -20.61 7.21
C ASP A 129 26.74 -19.44 7.45
N ASP A 130 27.59 -19.10 6.47
CA ASP A 130 28.47 -17.93 6.57
C ASP A 130 27.68 -16.61 6.57
N ALA A 131 26.62 -16.53 5.78
CA ALA A 131 25.73 -15.36 5.77
C ALA A 131 25.05 -15.17 7.14
N PHE A 132 24.48 -16.23 7.72
CA PHE A 132 23.89 -16.17 9.06
C PHE A 132 24.93 -15.86 10.14
N ALA A 133 26.12 -16.44 10.06
CA ALA A 133 27.21 -16.13 10.99
C ALA A 133 27.63 -14.66 10.93
N GLN A 134 27.73 -14.09 9.73
CA GLN A 134 28.04 -12.67 9.53
C GLN A 134 26.96 -11.80 10.17
N ILE A 135 25.68 -12.05 9.89
CA ILE A 135 24.57 -11.26 10.44
C ILE A 135 24.55 -11.36 11.97
N ALA A 136 24.70 -12.57 12.52
CA ALA A 136 24.74 -12.80 13.96
C ALA A 136 25.93 -12.07 14.61
N GLY A 137 27.10 -12.04 13.97
CA GLY A 137 28.26 -11.29 14.42
C GLY A 137 27.99 -9.79 14.54
N HIS A 138 27.35 -9.19 13.54
CA HIS A 138 26.95 -7.77 13.61
C HIS A 138 25.91 -7.53 14.72
N LEU A 139 24.85 -8.34 14.77
CA LEU A 139 23.77 -8.16 15.77
C LEU A 139 24.27 -8.32 17.20
N THR A 140 25.11 -9.33 17.46
CA THR A 140 25.67 -9.56 18.81
C THR A 140 26.79 -8.58 19.18
N GLY A 141 27.38 -7.90 18.19
CA GLY A 141 28.37 -6.85 18.37
C GLY A 141 27.80 -5.45 18.64
N LEU A 142 26.47 -5.27 18.55
CA LEU A 142 25.82 -4.00 18.83
C LEU A 142 25.94 -3.60 20.31
N ALA A 143 25.99 -2.28 20.57
CA ALA A 143 26.05 -1.76 21.94
C ALA A 143 24.71 -1.92 22.67
N THR A 144 23.61 -1.88 21.91
CA THR A 144 22.24 -2.15 22.38
C THR A 144 21.44 -2.79 21.23
N PRO A 145 20.48 -3.69 21.52
CA PRO A 145 19.59 -4.25 20.49
C PRO A 145 18.85 -3.19 19.66
N ASP A 146 18.60 -2.01 20.23
CA ASP A 146 17.91 -0.90 19.55
C ASP A 146 18.74 -0.23 18.44
N GLU A 147 19.99 -0.64 18.23
CA GLU A 147 20.76 -0.26 17.04
C GLU A 147 20.42 -1.12 15.80
N ALA A 148 19.58 -2.15 15.96
CA ALA A 148 19.05 -2.95 14.87
C ALA A 148 17.63 -2.52 14.48
N ILE A 149 17.36 -2.54 13.18
CA ILE A 149 16.07 -2.19 12.58
C ILE A 149 15.60 -3.38 11.73
N PHE A 150 14.40 -3.88 12.04
CA PHE A 150 13.81 -5.05 11.40
C PHE A 150 12.60 -4.64 10.54
N TYR A 151 12.87 -4.23 9.30
CA TYR A 151 11.85 -3.80 8.35
C TYR A 151 11.08 -4.97 7.75
N THR A 152 9.78 -4.78 7.51
CA THR A 152 8.93 -5.75 6.82
C THR A 152 8.13 -5.12 5.69
N SER A 153 8.04 -5.82 4.57
CA SER A 153 7.12 -5.50 3.48
C SER A 153 5.80 -6.26 3.63
N GLY A 154 4.71 -5.64 3.17
CA GLY A 154 3.34 -6.18 3.28
C GLY A 154 3.05 -7.49 2.52
N ARG A 155 4.07 -8.19 2.02
CA ARG A 155 3.96 -9.49 1.32
C ARG A 155 4.44 -10.66 2.17
N THR A 156 5.10 -10.40 3.29
CA THR A 156 5.57 -11.45 4.19
C THR A 156 4.36 -12.24 4.71
N SER A 157 4.48 -13.55 4.87
CA SER A 157 3.38 -14.38 5.37
C SER A 157 3.15 -14.22 6.87
N ASN A 158 1.99 -14.64 7.38
CA ASN A 158 1.70 -14.59 8.82
C ASN A 158 2.71 -15.41 9.63
N GLU A 159 3.09 -16.61 9.17
CA GLU A 159 4.06 -17.45 9.85
C GLU A 159 5.45 -16.79 9.89
N ALA A 160 5.90 -16.24 8.76
CA ALA A 160 7.17 -15.53 8.70
C ALA A 160 7.15 -14.26 9.56
N ALA A 161 6.09 -13.45 9.48
CA ALA A 161 5.93 -12.22 10.27
C ALA A 161 5.89 -12.52 11.77
N PHE A 162 5.16 -13.56 12.20
CA PHE A 162 5.10 -13.97 13.60
C PHE A 162 6.47 -14.41 14.12
N LEU A 163 7.21 -15.23 13.36
CA LEU A 163 8.56 -15.65 13.74
C LEU A 163 9.53 -14.47 13.75
N TYR A 164 9.41 -13.55 12.79
CA TYR A 164 10.30 -12.41 12.65
C TYR A 164 10.16 -11.44 13.82
N GLN A 165 8.92 -11.12 14.22
CA GLN A 165 8.71 -10.29 15.40
C GLN A 165 9.14 -10.98 16.70
N LEU A 166 8.96 -12.30 16.77
CA LEU A 166 9.34 -13.07 17.95
C LEU A 166 10.85 -13.05 18.12
N PHE A 167 11.58 -13.31 17.02
CA PHE A 167 13.03 -13.26 16.98
C PHE A 167 13.57 -11.89 17.40
N ALA A 168 13.09 -10.81 16.76
CA ALA A 168 13.63 -9.47 17.04
C ALA A 168 13.26 -8.96 18.46
N ARG A 169 12.10 -9.34 19.01
CA ARG A 169 11.75 -9.02 20.41
C ARG A 169 12.53 -9.85 21.42
N GLU A 170 12.85 -11.11 21.12
CA GLU A 170 13.73 -11.92 21.96
C GLU A 170 15.20 -11.46 21.84
N PHE A 171 15.60 -10.94 20.69
CA PHE A 171 16.87 -10.22 20.51
C PHE A 171 16.92 -8.94 21.35
N GLY A 172 15.78 -8.25 21.51
CA GLY A 172 15.59 -7.23 22.54
C GLY A 172 15.12 -5.86 22.04
N THR A 173 14.57 -5.75 20.82
CA THR A 173 14.09 -4.46 20.28
C THR A 173 12.65 -4.51 19.75
N ASN A 174 12.01 -3.35 19.69
CA ASN A 174 10.71 -3.12 19.03
C ASN A 174 10.82 -2.33 17.73
N ASN A 175 12.02 -2.20 17.15
CA ASN A 175 12.24 -1.48 15.88
C ASN A 175 11.68 -2.25 14.67
N PHE A 176 10.37 -2.11 14.44
CA PHE A 176 9.62 -2.76 13.36
C PHE A 176 9.00 -1.74 12.40
N PRO A 177 9.79 -0.98 11.63
CA PRO A 177 9.23 -0.19 10.56
C PRO A 177 8.55 -1.12 9.55
N ASP A 178 7.35 -0.75 9.13
CA ASP A 178 6.53 -1.54 8.22
C ASP A 178 6.01 -0.67 7.09
N CYS A 179 5.79 -1.30 5.94
CA CYS A 179 5.22 -0.64 4.77
C CYS A 179 3.87 0.05 5.05
N SER A 180 3.10 -0.37 6.06
CA SER A 180 1.86 0.32 6.44
C SER A 180 2.11 1.68 7.10
N ASN A 181 3.28 1.93 7.72
CA ASN A 181 3.67 3.27 8.15
C ASN A 181 3.63 4.26 6.97
N MET A 182 3.94 3.79 5.75
CA MET A 182 3.91 4.59 4.53
C MET A 182 2.56 4.59 3.81
N CYS A 183 1.58 3.81 4.28
CA CYS A 183 0.37 3.50 3.55
C CYS A 183 -0.87 3.79 4.40
N HIS A 184 -1.17 2.93 5.36
CA HIS A 184 -2.48 2.81 5.99
C HIS A 184 -2.48 2.99 7.51
N GLU A 185 -1.34 3.36 8.10
CA GLU A 185 -1.25 3.77 9.51
C GLU A 185 -2.30 4.82 9.92
N PRO A 186 -2.66 5.82 9.08
CA PRO A 186 -3.68 6.80 9.44
C PRO A 186 -5.06 6.17 9.56
N SER A 187 -5.39 5.17 8.73
CA SER A 187 -6.63 4.40 8.88
C SER A 187 -6.66 3.67 10.23
N GLY A 188 -5.55 3.02 10.60
CA GLY A 188 -5.45 2.32 11.88
C GLY A 188 -5.58 3.27 13.07
N THR A 189 -4.90 4.41 13.01
CA THR A 189 -4.89 5.45 14.04
C THR A 189 -6.27 6.07 14.23
N ALA A 190 -6.91 6.51 13.14
CA ALA A 190 -8.23 7.13 13.18
C ALA A 190 -9.31 6.15 13.69
N LEU A 191 -9.41 4.97 13.08
CA LEU A 191 -10.49 4.03 13.38
C LEU A 191 -10.36 3.42 14.78
N ARG A 192 -9.15 3.15 15.29
CA ARG A 192 -8.96 2.72 16.69
C ARG A 192 -9.51 3.76 17.66
N SER A 193 -9.22 5.05 17.44
CA SER A 193 -9.66 6.12 18.34
C SER A 193 -11.17 6.42 18.27
N GLN A 194 -11.84 6.00 17.19
CA GLN A 194 -13.22 6.36 16.91
C GLN A 194 -14.21 5.22 17.08
N ILE A 195 -13.83 3.99 16.70
CA ILE A 195 -14.69 2.80 16.71
C ILE A 195 -14.04 1.59 17.40
N GLY A 196 -12.81 1.73 17.91
CA GLY A 196 -12.09 0.70 18.67
C GLY A 196 -11.38 -0.36 17.83
N VAL A 197 -11.54 -0.34 16.50
CA VAL A 197 -10.95 -1.33 15.58
C VAL A 197 -10.19 -0.62 14.47
N GLY A 198 -8.95 -1.03 14.19
CA GLY A 198 -8.10 -0.44 13.14
C GLY A 198 -8.27 -1.02 11.73
N LYS A 199 -9.35 -1.78 11.49
CA LYS A 199 -9.62 -2.58 10.28
C LYS A 199 -10.95 -2.19 9.63
N GLY A 200 -11.17 -2.61 8.38
CA GLY A 200 -12.47 -2.44 7.72
C GLY A 200 -13.58 -3.25 8.40
N THR A 201 -14.82 -2.76 8.35
CA THR A 201 -15.98 -3.40 8.99
C THR A 201 -16.87 -4.15 8.01
N VAL A 202 -16.62 -4.02 6.71
CA VAL A 202 -17.41 -4.63 5.63
C VAL A 202 -16.82 -5.97 5.19
N SER A 203 -17.65 -6.84 4.62
CA SER A 203 -17.23 -7.99 3.80
C SER A 203 -17.65 -7.80 2.34
N LEU A 204 -17.24 -8.71 1.45
CA LEU A 204 -17.72 -8.72 0.06
C LEU A 204 -19.25 -8.80 -0.03
N HIS A 205 -19.89 -9.60 0.83
CA HIS A 205 -21.35 -9.68 0.86
C HIS A 205 -22.02 -8.32 1.15
N ASP A 206 -21.38 -7.44 1.91
CA ASP A 206 -21.92 -6.11 2.16
C ASP A 206 -22.00 -5.28 0.85
N PHE A 207 -21.10 -5.49 -0.13
CA PHE A 207 -21.20 -4.85 -1.45
C PHE A 207 -22.43 -5.30 -2.25
N GLU A 208 -22.98 -6.48 -1.96
CA GLU A 208 -24.18 -7.02 -2.61
C GLU A 208 -25.46 -6.37 -2.06
N LEU A 209 -25.39 -5.83 -0.84
CA LEU A 209 -26.51 -5.26 -0.12
C LEU A 209 -26.54 -3.72 -0.09
N ALA A 210 -25.41 -3.08 -0.40
CA ALA A 210 -25.26 -1.63 -0.34
C ALA A 210 -26.16 -0.89 -1.34
N ASP A 211 -26.75 0.21 -0.88
CA ASP A 211 -27.55 1.14 -1.70
C ASP A 211 -26.68 2.26 -2.26
N ALA A 212 -25.64 2.67 -1.52
CA ALA A 212 -24.64 3.62 -1.99
C ALA A 212 -23.22 3.23 -1.56
N ILE A 213 -22.27 3.46 -2.46
CA ILE A 213 -20.84 3.25 -2.23
C ILE A 213 -20.11 4.57 -2.51
N PHE A 214 -19.53 5.15 -1.47
CA PHE A 214 -18.71 6.36 -1.55
C PHE A 214 -17.25 5.95 -1.67
N ILE A 215 -16.55 6.40 -2.70
CA ILE A 215 -15.16 6.01 -2.98
C ILE A 215 -14.27 7.25 -2.94
N PHE A 216 -13.38 7.33 -1.95
CA PHE A 216 -12.50 8.47 -1.73
C PHE A 216 -11.03 8.15 -2.04
N GLY A 217 -10.40 8.93 -2.91
CA GLY A 217 -8.95 8.87 -3.13
C GLY A 217 -8.42 7.50 -3.57
N GLN A 218 -9.18 6.78 -4.40
CA GLN A 218 -8.86 5.42 -4.84
C GLN A 218 -8.91 5.28 -6.37
N ASN A 219 -8.05 4.42 -6.91
CA ASN A 219 -8.05 3.97 -8.30
C ASN A 219 -8.17 2.42 -8.35
N PRO A 220 -9.39 1.85 -8.25
CA PRO A 220 -9.57 0.40 -8.30
C PRO A 220 -9.13 -0.18 -9.64
N GLY A 221 -9.19 0.58 -10.74
CA GLY A 221 -8.78 0.13 -12.07
C GLY A 221 -7.32 -0.35 -12.15
N THR A 222 -6.45 0.26 -11.36
CA THR A 222 -5.02 -0.08 -11.32
C THR A 222 -4.63 -0.80 -10.02
N ASN A 223 -5.15 -0.35 -8.88
CA ASN A 223 -4.66 -0.83 -7.58
C ASN A 223 -5.41 -2.05 -7.06
N HIS A 224 -6.69 -2.18 -7.40
CA HIS A 224 -7.57 -3.24 -6.91
C HIS A 224 -8.55 -3.73 -7.99
N PRO A 225 -8.09 -4.22 -9.16
CA PRO A 225 -9.00 -4.42 -10.28
C PRO A 225 -10.09 -5.46 -10.03
N ARG A 226 -9.89 -6.39 -9.08
CA ARG A 226 -10.96 -7.31 -8.61
C ARG A 226 -12.16 -6.59 -8.00
N MET A 227 -11.96 -5.43 -7.35
CA MET A 227 -13.05 -4.60 -6.81
C MET A 227 -14.02 -4.12 -7.90
N LEU A 228 -13.57 -3.99 -9.15
CA LEU A 228 -14.42 -3.55 -10.25
C LEU A 228 -15.59 -4.52 -10.51
N GLY A 229 -15.41 -5.82 -10.22
CA GLY A 229 -16.50 -6.80 -10.28
C GLY A 229 -17.63 -6.45 -9.31
N GLU A 230 -17.29 -6.13 -8.05
CA GLU A 230 -18.27 -5.72 -7.03
C GLU A 230 -18.95 -4.41 -7.38
N LEU A 231 -18.19 -3.42 -7.85
CA LEU A 231 -18.73 -2.13 -8.26
C LEU A 231 -19.66 -2.27 -9.48
N ARG A 232 -19.30 -3.15 -10.43
CA ARG A 232 -20.15 -3.47 -11.58
C ARG A 232 -21.45 -4.12 -11.15
N HIS A 233 -21.41 -5.10 -10.24
CA HIS A 233 -22.62 -5.71 -9.71
C HIS A 233 -23.50 -4.70 -8.97
N ALA A 234 -22.89 -3.84 -8.13
CA ALA A 234 -23.61 -2.78 -7.44
C ALA A 234 -24.30 -1.80 -8.41
N SER A 235 -23.57 -1.34 -9.43
CA SER A 235 -24.11 -0.46 -10.47
C SER A 235 -25.27 -1.11 -11.25
N LYS A 236 -25.13 -2.37 -11.67
CA LYS A 236 -26.20 -3.10 -12.38
C LYS A 236 -27.46 -3.29 -11.53
N ARG A 237 -27.32 -3.41 -10.20
CA ARG A 237 -28.45 -3.44 -9.27
C ARG A 237 -29.10 -2.07 -9.02
N GLY A 238 -28.47 -0.98 -9.47
CA GLY A 238 -28.94 0.39 -9.27
C GLY A 238 -28.40 1.08 -8.01
N ALA A 239 -27.38 0.52 -7.35
CA ALA A 239 -26.73 1.21 -6.24
C ALA A 239 -26.01 2.48 -6.74
N ALA A 240 -26.08 3.56 -5.96
CA ALA A 240 -25.36 4.79 -6.27
C ALA A 240 -23.86 4.60 -5.98
N ILE A 241 -23.00 5.03 -6.91
CA ILE A 241 -21.54 4.97 -6.71
C ILE A 241 -21.00 6.38 -6.88
N ALA A 242 -20.64 7.01 -5.76
CA ALA A 242 -20.14 8.38 -5.69
C ALA A 242 -18.61 8.37 -5.56
N ALA A 243 -17.91 8.74 -6.63
CA ALA A 243 -16.46 8.80 -6.66
C ALA A 243 -15.93 10.20 -6.34
N PHE A 244 -14.97 10.28 -5.43
CA PHE A 244 -14.29 11.50 -4.99
C PHE A 244 -12.79 11.34 -5.28
N ASN A 245 -12.33 11.95 -6.36
CA ASN A 245 -10.94 11.82 -6.80
C ASN A 245 -10.54 13.01 -7.71
N PRO A 246 -9.35 13.63 -7.54
CA PRO A 246 -8.86 14.65 -8.45
C PRO A 246 -8.65 14.13 -9.89
N LEU A 247 -8.30 12.86 -10.07
CA LEU A 247 -8.15 12.26 -11.39
C LEU A 247 -9.39 11.44 -11.74
N ARG A 248 -9.86 11.55 -13.00
CA ARG A 248 -10.92 10.69 -13.52
C ARG A 248 -10.37 9.31 -13.89
N GLU A 249 -10.36 8.42 -12.90
CA GLU A 249 -9.79 7.08 -13.05
C GLU A 249 -10.66 6.17 -13.90
N ARG A 250 -10.05 5.48 -14.88
CA ARG A 250 -10.83 4.76 -15.89
C ARG A 250 -11.73 3.67 -15.33
N GLY A 251 -11.25 2.93 -14.33
CA GLY A 251 -12.02 1.88 -13.66
C GLY A 251 -13.24 2.42 -12.88
N LEU A 252 -13.24 3.69 -12.48
CA LEU A 252 -14.39 4.33 -11.84
C LEU A 252 -15.38 4.90 -12.86
N GLU A 253 -14.97 5.12 -14.11
CA GLU A 253 -15.89 5.57 -15.16
C GLU A 253 -16.65 4.41 -15.79
N LYS A 254 -15.91 3.40 -16.29
CA LYS A 254 -16.52 2.24 -16.96
C LYS A 254 -15.61 1.01 -16.97
N PHE A 255 -16.22 -0.15 -16.84
CA PHE A 255 -15.56 -1.45 -16.76
C PHE A 255 -16.25 -2.48 -17.65
N ALA A 256 -15.45 -3.30 -18.34
CA ALA A 256 -15.91 -4.46 -19.09
C ALA A 256 -15.35 -5.72 -18.43
N ASP A 257 -16.25 -6.61 -18.01
CA ASP A 257 -15.85 -7.84 -17.33
C ASP A 257 -15.34 -8.86 -18.36
N PRO A 258 -14.06 -9.29 -18.31
CA PRO A 258 -13.53 -10.29 -19.24
C PRO A 258 -14.27 -11.65 -19.17
N GLN A 259 -14.97 -11.94 -18.07
CA GLN A 259 -15.72 -13.17 -17.88
C GLN A 259 -17.15 -13.10 -18.46
N ASP A 260 -17.66 -11.90 -18.76
CA ASP A 260 -18.98 -11.72 -19.35
C ASP A 260 -18.93 -11.85 -20.88
N LYS A 261 -19.39 -13.00 -21.38
CA LYS A 261 -19.35 -13.33 -22.82
C LYS A 261 -20.12 -12.33 -23.69
N LEU A 262 -21.22 -11.73 -23.18
CA LEU A 262 -22.03 -10.79 -23.95
C LEU A 262 -21.34 -9.43 -24.03
N GLU A 263 -20.78 -8.93 -22.93
CA GLU A 263 -19.97 -7.70 -22.93
C GLU A 263 -18.76 -7.85 -23.86
N MET A 264 -18.09 -9.01 -23.83
CA MET A 264 -16.93 -9.28 -24.68
C MET A 264 -17.29 -9.40 -26.17
N LEU A 265 -18.40 -10.07 -26.51
CA LEU A 265 -18.85 -10.25 -27.90
C LEU A 265 -19.29 -8.93 -28.55
N HIS A 266 -19.95 -8.06 -27.78
CA HIS A 266 -20.49 -6.79 -28.28
C HIS A 266 -19.59 -5.58 -27.99
N ASN A 267 -18.39 -5.78 -27.43
CA ASN A 267 -17.53 -4.71 -26.92
C ASN A 267 -18.27 -3.74 -25.97
N GLY A 268 -19.18 -4.30 -25.16
CA GLY A 268 -19.96 -3.58 -24.16
C GLY A 268 -19.15 -3.25 -22.91
N SER A 269 -19.70 -2.36 -22.07
CA SER A 269 -19.15 -2.08 -20.74
C SER A 269 -20.24 -1.53 -19.83
N THR A 270 -20.03 -1.66 -18.53
CA THR A 270 -20.89 -1.07 -17.50
C THR A 270 -20.31 0.27 -17.05
N ARG A 271 -21.14 1.30 -17.00
CA ARG A 271 -20.80 2.57 -16.32
C ARG A 271 -20.70 2.29 -14.82
N ILE A 272 -19.61 2.69 -14.17
CA ILE A 272 -19.39 2.38 -12.75
C ILE A 272 -19.92 3.49 -11.85
N ALA A 273 -19.24 4.64 -11.78
CA ALA A 273 -19.69 5.75 -10.96
C ALA A 273 -20.97 6.38 -11.54
N SER A 274 -22.02 6.48 -10.72
CA SER A 274 -23.20 7.27 -11.03
C SER A 274 -22.88 8.77 -10.95
N ASP A 275 -21.94 9.14 -10.09
CA ASP A 275 -21.55 10.52 -9.81
C ASP A 275 -20.05 10.61 -9.57
N TYR A 276 -19.42 11.64 -10.14
CA TYR A 276 -17.99 11.87 -10.05
C TYR A 276 -17.74 13.30 -9.56
N PHE A 277 -17.19 13.42 -8.37
CA PHE A 277 -16.86 14.68 -7.69
C PHE A 277 -15.35 14.89 -7.75
N GLN A 278 -14.91 15.75 -8.67
CA GLN A 278 -13.49 16.00 -8.93
C GLN A 278 -12.94 17.12 -8.05
N LEU A 279 -12.68 16.81 -6.78
CA LEU A 279 -12.14 17.75 -5.79
C LEU A 279 -10.65 18.05 -6.01
N LYS A 280 -10.16 19.20 -5.48
CA LYS A 280 -8.72 19.52 -5.48
C LYS A 280 -7.96 18.59 -4.52
N ILE A 281 -6.69 18.32 -4.78
CA ILE A 281 -5.86 17.46 -3.92
C ILE A 281 -5.86 18.00 -2.48
N GLY A 282 -6.22 17.13 -1.52
CA GLY A 282 -6.31 17.48 -0.09
C GLY A 282 -7.64 18.10 0.34
N GLY A 283 -8.61 18.26 -0.57
CA GLY A 283 -9.92 18.85 -0.29
C GLY A 283 -10.96 17.90 0.33
N ASP A 284 -10.59 16.65 0.60
CA ASP A 284 -11.51 15.59 1.04
C ASP A 284 -12.18 15.89 2.38
N LEU A 285 -11.46 16.44 3.36
CA LEU A 285 -12.03 16.82 4.65
C LEU A 285 -13.13 17.87 4.47
N ALA A 286 -12.86 18.91 3.68
CA ALA A 286 -13.83 19.95 3.38
C ALA A 286 -15.05 19.38 2.64
N ALA A 287 -14.83 18.52 1.65
CA ALA A 287 -15.91 17.88 0.90
C ALA A 287 -16.83 17.06 1.83
N VAL A 288 -16.25 16.21 2.68
CA VAL A 288 -17.02 15.39 3.62
C VAL A 288 -17.72 16.26 4.67
N LYS A 289 -17.07 17.32 5.18
CA LYS A 289 -17.72 18.27 6.10
C LYS A 289 -18.90 18.99 5.42
N GLY A 290 -18.78 19.34 4.14
CA GLY A 290 -19.88 19.89 3.35
C GLY A 290 -21.07 18.94 3.19
N ILE A 291 -20.79 17.66 2.90
CA ILE A 291 -21.83 16.61 2.84
C ILE A 291 -22.53 16.50 4.19
N ILE A 292 -21.79 16.40 5.29
CA ILE A 292 -22.33 16.34 6.65
C ILE A 292 -23.14 17.60 6.97
N LYS A 293 -22.64 18.79 6.64
CA LYS A 293 -23.34 20.06 6.87
C LYS A 293 -24.69 20.07 6.17
N HIS A 294 -24.73 19.64 4.91
CA HIS A 294 -25.98 19.49 4.17
C HIS A 294 -26.95 18.51 4.86
N VAL A 295 -26.46 17.34 5.29
CA VAL A 295 -27.28 16.34 6.00
C VAL A 295 -27.89 16.93 7.28
N LEU A 296 -27.12 17.65 8.09
CA LEU A 296 -27.61 18.31 9.31
C LEU A 296 -28.61 19.43 8.99
N GLU A 297 -28.38 20.22 7.95
CA GLU A 297 -29.33 21.24 7.49
C GLU A 297 -30.67 20.64 7.04
N ARG A 298 -30.63 19.52 6.31
CA ARG A 298 -31.83 18.79 5.84
C ARG A 298 -32.60 18.18 7.00
N ASP A 299 -31.91 17.58 7.97
CA ASP A 299 -32.55 17.04 9.18
C ASP A 299 -33.20 18.14 10.03
N ALA A 300 -32.52 19.27 10.22
CA ALA A 300 -33.09 20.43 10.91
C ALA A 300 -34.30 21.01 10.17
N GLN A 301 -34.29 21.00 8.83
CA GLN A 301 -35.44 21.40 8.02
C GLN A 301 -36.61 20.42 8.19
N ALA A 302 -36.35 19.11 8.09
CA ALA A 302 -37.37 18.09 8.31
C ALA A 302 -38.03 18.23 9.69
N GLN A 303 -37.24 18.50 10.73
CA GLN A 303 -37.74 18.76 12.07
C GLN A 303 -38.64 20.02 12.13
N ARG A 304 -38.24 21.13 11.48
CA ARG A 304 -39.08 22.35 11.41
C ARG A 304 -40.39 22.11 10.69
N ASP A 305 -40.37 21.26 9.66
CA ASP A 305 -41.55 20.92 8.85
C ASP A 305 -42.44 19.85 9.50
N GLY A 306 -42.08 19.34 10.69
CA GLY A 306 -42.80 18.26 11.36
C GLY A 306 -42.67 16.90 10.66
N ALA A 307 -41.71 16.75 9.75
CA ALA A 307 -41.40 15.50 9.08
C ALA A 307 -40.52 14.59 9.98
N PRO A 308 -40.45 13.27 9.68
CA PRO A 308 -39.54 12.37 10.37
C PRO A 308 -38.09 12.85 10.29
N ARG A 309 -37.33 12.59 11.36
CA ARG A 309 -35.90 12.88 11.41
C ARG A 309 -35.16 12.04 10.37
N LEU A 310 -34.14 12.63 9.74
CA LEU A 310 -33.31 11.98 8.74
C LEU A 310 -32.11 11.27 9.36
N LEU A 311 -31.69 11.73 10.56
CA LEU A 311 -30.67 11.10 11.38
C LEU A 311 -31.21 9.89 12.16
N ASP A 312 -30.34 8.93 12.45
CA ASP A 312 -30.65 7.77 13.29
C ASP A 312 -30.41 8.12 14.77
N LEU A 313 -31.37 8.82 15.37
CA LEU A 313 -31.23 9.34 16.74
C LEU A 313 -31.12 8.24 17.80
N GLU A 314 -31.75 7.09 17.57
CA GLU A 314 -31.64 5.94 18.47
C GLU A 314 -30.22 5.39 18.46
N PHE A 315 -29.62 5.20 17.27
CA PHE A 315 -28.23 4.80 17.15
C PHE A 315 -27.29 5.83 17.78
N ILE A 316 -27.49 7.12 17.49
CA ILE A 316 -26.65 8.20 18.04
C ILE A 316 -26.69 8.17 19.57
N ALA A 317 -27.88 8.14 20.17
CA ALA A 317 -28.03 8.14 21.63
C ALA A 317 -27.46 6.89 22.30
N ALA A 318 -27.64 5.71 21.68
CA ALA A 318 -27.27 4.43 22.28
C ALA A 318 -25.79 4.07 22.06
N HIS A 319 -25.26 4.33 20.86
CA HIS A 319 -23.96 3.82 20.43
C HIS A 319 -22.89 4.88 20.25
N THR A 320 -23.22 6.18 20.37
CA THR A 320 -22.25 7.24 20.10
C THR A 320 -22.01 8.18 21.29
N ALA A 321 -20.90 8.90 21.23
CA ALA A 321 -20.54 9.99 22.13
C ALA A 321 -20.14 11.24 21.32
N ASN A 322 -20.26 12.42 21.96
CA ASN A 322 -19.76 13.70 21.44
C ASN A 322 -20.46 14.25 20.17
N PHE A 323 -21.72 13.86 19.93
CA PHE A 323 -22.48 14.30 18.76
C PHE A 323 -22.71 15.83 18.74
N GLU A 324 -23.07 16.41 19.88
CA GLU A 324 -23.45 17.83 19.98
C GLU A 324 -22.29 18.76 19.66
N ALA A 325 -21.10 18.48 20.18
CA ALA A 325 -19.90 19.25 19.90
C ALA A 325 -19.50 19.15 18.42
N PHE A 326 -19.62 17.96 17.84
CA PHE A 326 -19.40 17.74 16.41
C PHE A 326 -20.41 18.48 15.53
N ALA A 327 -21.70 18.42 15.85
CA ALA A 327 -22.74 19.14 15.11
C ALA A 327 -22.52 20.65 15.18
N ALA A 328 -22.15 21.18 16.35
CA ALA A 328 -21.83 22.59 16.53
C ALA A 328 -20.64 23.05 15.65
N ASP A 329 -19.56 22.26 15.60
CA ASP A 329 -18.41 22.50 14.71
C ASP A 329 -18.81 22.56 13.24
N VAL A 330 -19.63 21.61 12.78
CA VAL A 330 -20.12 21.58 11.39
C VAL A 330 -21.04 22.77 11.08
N HIS A 331 -21.89 23.18 12.03
CA HIS A 331 -22.75 24.35 11.86
C HIS A 331 -21.95 25.66 11.78
N ALA A 332 -20.89 25.79 12.59
CA ALA A 332 -20.03 26.98 12.62
C ALA A 332 -19.20 27.15 11.34
N GLU A 333 -18.84 26.06 10.67
CA GLU A 333 -18.05 26.11 9.43
C GLU A 333 -18.81 26.78 8.28
N ARG A 334 -18.16 27.73 7.59
CA ARG A 334 -18.79 28.47 6.49
C ARG A 334 -18.82 27.65 5.20
N TRP A 335 -19.91 27.76 4.43
CA TRP A 335 -20.00 27.16 3.09
C TRP A 335 -18.90 27.66 2.16
N ASP A 336 -18.56 28.96 2.19
CA ASP A 336 -17.46 29.51 1.38
C ASP A 336 -16.13 28.80 1.64
N THR A 337 -15.79 28.57 2.91
CA THR A 337 -14.57 27.85 3.31
C THR A 337 -14.60 26.40 2.82
N ILE A 338 -15.74 25.73 2.95
CA ILE A 338 -15.95 24.36 2.46
C ILE A 338 -15.79 24.27 0.94
N VAL A 339 -16.37 25.20 0.19
CA VAL A 339 -16.31 25.24 -1.28
C VAL A 339 -14.88 25.52 -1.75
N GLU A 340 -14.23 26.53 -1.17
CA GLU A 340 -12.85 26.89 -1.51
C GLU A 340 -11.88 25.75 -1.20
N GLU A 341 -12.03 25.10 -0.03
CA GLU A 341 -11.11 24.05 0.41
C GLU A 341 -11.40 22.67 -0.15
N SER A 342 -12.62 22.39 -0.62
CA SER A 342 -12.89 21.18 -1.39
C SER A 342 -12.53 21.32 -2.87
N GLY A 343 -12.58 22.54 -3.40
CA GLY A 343 -12.55 22.77 -4.85
C GLY A 343 -13.80 22.27 -5.58
N LEU A 344 -14.89 22.01 -4.85
CA LEU A 344 -16.19 21.60 -5.38
C LEU A 344 -17.21 22.71 -5.16
N GLU A 345 -18.12 22.87 -6.11
CA GLU A 345 -19.28 23.76 -5.93
C GLU A 345 -20.21 23.25 -4.83
N GLU A 346 -20.86 24.17 -4.11
CA GLU A 346 -21.83 23.82 -3.06
C GLU A 346 -22.94 22.88 -3.58
N ALA A 347 -23.43 23.12 -4.80
CA ALA A 347 -24.45 22.27 -5.41
C ALA A 347 -23.99 20.80 -5.56
N ALA A 348 -22.71 20.57 -5.85
CA ALA A 348 -22.16 19.23 -5.95
C ALA A 348 -22.08 18.55 -4.57
N LEU A 349 -21.69 19.28 -3.53
CA LEU A 349 -21.66 18.78 -2.15
C LEU A 349 -23.05 18.46 -1.62
N ARG A 350 -24.03 19.33 -1.89
CA ARG A 350 -25.44 19.07 -1.58
C ARG A 350 -25.97 17.83 -2.30
N LYS A 351 -25.65 17.67 -3.59
CA LYS A 351 -26.01 16.46 -4.36
C LYS A 351 -25.44 15.19 -3.73
N ALA A 352 -24.17 15.21 -3.31
CA ALA A 352 -23.57 14.07 -2.61
C ALA A 352 -24.28 13.77 -1.27
N GLY A 353 -24.68 14.80 -0.53
CA GLY A 353 -25.50 14.64 0.67
C GLY A 353 -26.88 14.06 0.40
N GLU A 354 -27.54 14.44 -0.70
CA GLU A 354 -28.80 13.82 -1.11
C GLU A 354 -28.63 12.35 -1.53
N ILE A 355 -27.52 11.97 -2.19
CA ILE A 355 -27.21 10.55 -2.46
C ILE A 355 -27.12 9.78 -1.13
N TYR A 356 -26.43 10.34 -0.14
CA TYR A 356 -26.30 9.74 1.19
C TYR A 356 -27.66 9.62 1.91
N LEU A 357 -28.50 10.65 1.87
CA LEU A 357 -29.81 10.66 2.51
C LEU A 357 -30.79 9.64 1.88
N ASN A 358 -30.70 9.45 0.57
CA ASN A 358 -31.54 8.50 -0.17
C ASN A 358 -31.11 7.03 -0.01
N ALA A 359 -29.91 6.76 0.53
CA ALA A 359 -29.40 5.42 0.75
C ALA A 359 -29.73 4.90 2.17
N GLY A 360 -30.17 3.65 2.31
CA GLY A 360 -30.37 3.00 3.61
C GLY A 360 -29.11 2.31 4.14
N ARG A 361 -28.22 1.92 3.22
CA ARG A 361 -26.99 1.17 3.47
C ARG A 361 -25.83 1.79 2.69
N VAL A 362 -24.88 2.37 3.42
CA VAL A 362 -23.76 3.13 2.85
C VAL A 362 -22.43 2.49 3.20
N ILE A 363 -21.62 2.20 2.18
CA ILE A 363 -20.22 1.82 2.34
C ILE A 363 -19.35 3.03 2.00
N ALA A 364 -18.37 3.34 2.85
CA ALA A 364 -17.31 4.30 2.53
C ALA A 364 -15.98 3.59 2.30
N CYS A 365 -15.52 3.60 1.05
CA CYS A 365 -14.24 3.07 0.61
C CYS A 365 -13.20 4.19 0.52
N TRP A 366 -11.95 3.92 0.92
CA TRP A 366 -10.85 4.84 0.65
C TRP A 366 -9.51 4.16 0.45
N GLY A 367 -8.61 4.88 -0.22
CA GLY A 367 -7.23 4.47 -0.46
C GLY A 367 -6.21 5.55 -0.09
N MET A 368 -5.08 5.56 -0.83
CA MET A 368 -3.93 6.42 -0.52
C MET A 368 -4.15 7.90 -0.80
N GLY A 369 -5.14 8.26 -1.64
CA GLY A 369 -5.55 9.65 -1.80
C GLY A 369 -6.18 10.25 -0.54
N ILE A 370 -6.39 9.46 0.52
CA ILE A 370 -6.78 9.95 1.84
C ILE A 370 -5.63 9.86 2.84
N THR A 371 -4.93 8.72 2.89
CA THR A 371 -3.99 8.44 3.99
C THR A 371 -2.67 9.19 3.88
N GLN A 372 -2.19 9.50 2.69
CA GLN A 372 -0.87 10.13 2.47
C GLN A 372 -0.94 11.68 2.42
N HIS A 373 -1.73 12.24 3.35
CA HIS A 373 -1.94 13.67 3.55
C HIS A 373 -1.64 14.06 4.99
N LYS A 374 -1.29 15.34 5.22
CA LYS A 374 -1.02 15.87 6.57
C LYS A 374 -2.21 15.65 7.52
N HIS A 375 -3.43 15.94 7.07
CA HIS A 375 -4.66 15.83 7.88
C HIS A 375 -5.41 14.51 7.66
N SER A 376 -4.73 13.43 7.27
CA SER A 376 -5.38 12.18 6.89
C SER A 376 -6.22 11.54 8.00
N VAL A 377 -5.73 11.55 9.24
CA VAL A 377 -6.46 11.04 10.42
C VAL A 377 -7.76 11.82 10.63
N ALA A 378 -7.72 13.16 10.56
CA ALA A 378 -8.89 14.03 10.64
C ALA A 378 -9.90 13.78 9.49
N THR A 379 -9.41 13.57 8.26
CA THR A 379 -10.28 13.24 7.12
C THR A 379 -11.01 11.90 7.33
N ILE A 380 -10.31 10.87 7.81
CA ILE A 380 -10.91 9.55 8.08
C ILE A 380 -11.91 9.63 9.23
N HIS A 381 -11.64 10.45 10.25
CA HIS A 381 -12.61 10.76 11.29
C HIS A 381 -13.90 11.35 10.72
N MET A 382 -13.81 12.29 9.78
CA MET A 382 -14.96 12.90 9.12
C MET A 382 -15.72 11.91 8.24
N ILE A 383 -15.04 11.05 7.48
CA ILE A 383 -15.68 9.97 6.70
C ILE A 383 -16.48 9.04 7.63
N THR A 384 -15.91 8.69 8.77
CA THR A 384 -16.58 7.82 9.75
C THR A 384 -17.72 8.54 10.47
N ASN A 385 -17.58 9.84 10.79
CA ASN A 385 -18.67 10.66 11.33
C ASN A 385 -19.88 10.65 10.39
N LEU A 386 -19.66 10.78 9.07
CA LEU A 386 -20.74 10.69 8.08
C LEU A 386 -21.50 9.36 8.19
N LEU A 387 -20.81 8.23 8.40
CA LEU A 387 -21.48 6.94 8.59
C LEU A 387 -22.24 6.84 9.93
N LEU A 388 -21.71 7.45 10.99
CA LEU A 388 -22.32 7.44 12.34
C LEU A 388 -23.67 8.18 12.38
N LEU A 389 -23.85 9.24 11.59
CA LEU A 389 -25.09 10.04 11.54
C LEU A 389 -26.38 9.20 11.32
N ARG A 390 -26.27 8.08 10.61
CA ARG A 390 -27.41 7.21 10.26
C ARG A 390 -27.19 5.74 10.58
N GLY A 391 -26.26 5.45 11.50
CA GLY A 391 -26.03 4.09 12.01
C GLY A 391 -25.52 3.11 10.95
N HIS A 392 -24.67 3.57 10.02
CA HIS A 392 -24.07 2.74 8.96
C HIS A 392 -22.88 1.88 9.45
N LEU A 393 -22.79 1.61 10.75
CA LEU A 393 -21.82 0.68 11.35
C LEU A 393 -22.56 -0.43 12.10
N GLY A 394 -22.09 -1.66 11.90
CA GLY A 394 -22.78 -2.88 12.34
C GLY A 394 -24.15 -3.07 11.70
N ARG A 395 -24.29 -2.69 10.43
CA ARG A 395 -25.48 -2.89 9.61
C ARG A 395 -25.06 -3.62 8.32
N PRO A 396 -25.71 -4.73 7.95
CA PRO A 396 -25.44 -5.40 6.68
C PRO A 396 -25.57 -4.45 5.50
N GLY A 397 -24.59 -4.49 4.59
CA GLY A 397 -24.48 -3.59 3.44
C GLY A 397 -23.87 -2.22 3.74
N ALA A 398 -23.34 -1.99 4.94
CA ALA A 398 -22.83 -0.68 5.35
C ALA A 398 -21.55 -0.77 6.20
N GLY A 399 -20.71 0.25 6.11
CA GLY A 399 -19.54 0.39 6.98
C GLY A 399 -18.34 1.04 6.33
N VAL A 400 -17.21 0.98 7.05
CA VAL A 400 -15.93 1.50 6.59
C VAL A 400 -15.14 0.43 5.83
N CYS A 401 -14.52 0.84 4.73
CA CYS A 401 -13.75 -0.02 3.83
C CYS A 401 -12.41 0.64 3.45
N PRO A 402 -11.42 0.70 4.35
CA PRO A 402 -10.06 1.04 3.98
C PRO A 402 -9.49 -0.05 3.07
N VAL A 403 -9.31 0.25 1.78
CA VAL A 403 -8.88 -0.77 0.81
C VAL A 403 -7.36 -0.91 0.82
N ARG A 404 -6.86 -1.97 1.48
CA ARG A 404 -5.42 -2.16 1.73
C ARG A 404 -4.65 -2.50 0.46
N GLY A 405 -3.40 -2.06 0.39
CA GLY A 405 -2.51 -2.25 -0.75
C GLY A 405 -1.97 -3.68 -0.86
N HIS A 406 -0.87 -3.97 -0.15
CA HIS A 406 -0.17 -5.25 -0.23
C HIS A 406 -1.00 -6.42 0.28
N SER A 407 -0.79 -7.59 -0.34
CA SER A 407 -1.55 -8.82 -0.13
C SER A 407 -1.64 -9.32 1.31
N ASN A 408 -0.63 -9.06 2.16
CA ASN A 408 -0.64 -9.46 3.56
C ASN A 408 -0.33 -8.34 4.56
N VAL A 409 -0.39 -7.05 4.17
CA VAL A 409 -0.07 -5.95 5.11
C VAL A 409 -0.97 -5.95 6.35
N GLN A 410 -2.20 -6.46 6.20
CA GLN A 410 -3.12 -6.59 7.31
C GLN A 410 -2.69 -7.72 8.25
N GLY A 411 -2.20 -8.83 7.70
CA GLY A 411 -1.66 -9.97 8.44
C GLY A 411 -0.38 -9.64 9.18
N ASP A 412 0.56 -8.91 8.56
CA ASP A 412 1.79 -8.45 9.22
C ASP A 412 1.48 -7.62 10.47
N ARG A 413 0.52 -6.69 10.37
CA ARG A 413 0.04 -5.92 11.52
C ARG A 413 -0.67 -6.78 12.56
N THR A 414 -1.47 -7.76 12.15
CA THR A 414 -2.12 -8.72 13.07
C THR A 414 -1.09 -9.57 13.81
N MET A 415 -0.01 -9.98 13.13
CA MET A 415 1.12 -10.71 13.71
C MET A 415 2.06 -9.82 14.52
N MET A 416 1.70 -8.55 14.75
CA MET A 416 2.45 -7.60 15.60
C MET A 416 3.82 -7.20 15.06
N ILE A 417 3.97 -7.12 13.73
CA ILE A 417 4.94 -6.21 13.12
C ILE A 417 4.45 -4.79 13.39
N TYR A 418 4.76 -4.28 14.58
CA TYR A 418 4.32 -2.98 15.06
C TYR A 418 5.31 -2.43 16.07
N GLU A 419 5.72 -1.19 15.85
CA GLU A 419 6.73 -0.51 16.64
C GLU A 419 6.19 -0.02 18.00
N LYS A 420 4.87 0.04 18.19
CA LYS A 420 4.22 0.45 19.46
C LYS A 420 3.34 -0.65 20.06
N PRO A 421 3.90 -1.84 20.34
CA PRO A 421 3.08 -2.98 20.76
C PRO A 421 2.36 -2.72 22.10
N PRO A 422 1.07 -3.07 22.23
CA PRO A 422 0.36 -2.94 23.51
C PRO A 422 1.00 -3.80 24.61
N ALA A 423 1.01 -3.29 25.85
CA ALA A 423 1.57 -4.01 27.00
C ALA A 423 0.97 -5.41 27.18
N ALA A 424 -0.34 -5.57 26.98
CA ALA A 424 -1.03 -6.86 27.12
C ALA A 424 -0.52 -7.92 26.12
N PHE A 425 -0.14 -7.51 24.90
CA PHE A 425 0.46 -8.42 23.92
C PHE A 425 1.86 -8.86 24.36
N LEU A 426 2.67 -7.91 24.86
CA LEU A 426 4.01 -8.21 25.37
C LEU A 426 3.96 -9.14 26.59
N ASP A 427 3.02 -8.93 27.52
CA ASP A 427 2.79 -9.83 28.66
C ASP A 427 2.42 -11.25 28.18
N LYS A 428 1.61 -11.33 27.13
CA LYS A 428 1.21 -12.59 26.53
C LYS A 428 2.37 -13.31 25.86
N LEU A 429 3.24 -12.62 25.12
CA LEU A 429 4.48 -13.19 24.59
C LEU A 429 5.37 -13.73 25.70
N GLN A 430 5.59 -12.95 26.76
CA GLN A 430 6.37 -13.37 27.92
C GLN A 430 5.81 -14.65 28.55
N SER A 431 4.48 -14.72 28.72
CA SER A 431 3.82 -15.89 29.28
C SER A 431 3.96 -17.15 28.41
N VAL A 432 3.98 -17.01 27.09
CA VAL A 432 4.04 -18.16 26.16
C VAL A 432 5.49 -18.63 25.95
N PHE A 433 6.43 -17.69 25.84
CA PHE A 433 7.81 -17.99 25.41
C PHE A 433 8.85 -17.90 26.53
N GLY A 434 8.52 -17.32 27.68
CA GLY A 434 9.40 -17.31 28.85
C GLY A 434 10.56 -16.31 28.82
N PHE A 435 10.61 -15.40 27.82
CA PHE A 435 11.55 -14.28 27.80
C PHE A 435 10.87 -12.95 28.16
N ALA A 436 11.63 -11.94 28.58
CA ALA A 436 11.11 -10.61 28.87
C ALA A 436 11.19 -9.72 27.61
N PRO A 437 10.08 -9.42 26.92
CA PRO A 437 10.11 -8.59 25.71
C PRO A 437 10.34 -7.11 26.05
N PRO A 438 10.96 -6.33 25.13
CA PRO A 438 11.18 -4.90 25.30
C PRO A 438 9.86 -4.15 25.44
N ARG A 439 9.83 -3.15 26.32
CA ARG A 439 8.61 -2.38 26.66
C ARG A 439 8.55 -0.99 26.03
N ALA A 440 9.68 -0.46 25.59
CA ALA A 440 9.73 0.82 24.89
C ALA A 440 9.24 0.67 23.45
N ASP A 441 8.63 1.72 22.91
CA ASP A 441 8.29 1.80 21.49
C ASP A 441 9.58 1.84 20.64
N GLY A 442 9.52 1.27 19.44
CA GLY A 442 10.59 1.33 18.45
C GLY A 442 10.33 2.37 17.35
N PHE A 443 11.09 2.27 16.27
CA PHE A 443 11.00 3.20 15.14
C PHE A 443 9.94 2.82 14.09
N ASP A 444 9.15 3.81 13.68
CA ASP A 444 8.41 3.76 12.41
C ASP A 444 9.35 3.95 11.21
N THR A 445 8.84 3.83 9.98
CA THR A 445 9.67 3.98 8.77
C THR A 445 10.44 5.31 8.69
N VAL A 446 9.83 6.44 9.07
CA VAL A 446 10.53 7.74 9.04
C VAL A 446 11.57 7.80 10.17
N GLY A 447 11.20 7.34 11.36
CA GLY A 447 12.10 7.24 12.52
C GLY A 447 13.29 6.33 12.28
N ALA A 448 13.12 5.26 11.49
CA ALA A 448 14.19 4.35 11.09
C ALA A 448 15.18 5.06 10.16
N ILE A 449 14.71 5.86 9.20
CA ILE A 449 15.58 6.67 8.32
C ILE A 449 16.34 7.70 9.16
N GLU A 450 15.66 8.39 10.08
CA GLU A 450 16.27 9.36 11.00
C GLU A 450 17.36 8.70 11.87
N ALA A 451 17.08 7.53 12.45
CA ALA A 451 18.02 6.77 13.27
C ALA A 451 19.25 6.29 12.49
N MET A 452 19.07 5.85 11.25
CA MET A 452 20.20 5.48 10.38
C MET A 452 21.05 6.70 9.98
N LEU A 453 20.42 7.86 9.77
CA LEU A 453 21.14 9.10 9.42
C LEU A 453 22.00 9.64 10.57
N ASP A 454 21.50 9.56 11.81
CA ASP A 454 22.21 10.06 13.00
C ASP A 454 23.12 9.02 13.67
N GLY A 455 23.18 7.79 13.13
CA GLY A 455 24.07 6.72 13.58
C GLY A 455 23.53 5.87 14.73
N ARG A 456 22.29 6.09 15.18
CA ARG A 456 21.61 5.22 16.14
C ARG A 456 21.20 3.88 15.52
N GLY A 457 20.91 3.83 14.23
CA GLY A 457 20.62 2.60 13.48
C GLY A 457 21.87 2.12 12.72
N LYS A 458 22.37 0.93 13.06
CA LYS A 458 23.60 0.35 12.49
C LYS A 458 23.34 -0.90 11.66
N VAL A 459 22.33 -1.69 12.00
CA VAL A 459 21.94 -2.88 11.23
C VAL A 459 20.53 -2.68 10.70
N PHE A 460 20.37 -2.80 9.38
CA PHE A 460 19.06 -2.79 8.73
C PHE A 460 18.80 -4.16 8.11
N PHE A 461 17.84 -4.90 8.68
CA PHE A 461 17.37 -6.17 8.15
C PHE A 461 15.99 -5.98 7.54
N ALA A 462 15.87 -6.19 6.23
CA ALA A 462 14.61 -6.11 5.50
C ALA A 462 14.08 -7.50 5.13
N MET A 463 12.90 -7.82 5.62
CA MET A 463 12.06 -8.92 5.11
C MET A 463 11.23 -8.41 3.94
N GLY A 464 11.75 -8.58 2.73
CA GLY A 464 11.16 -8.07 1.50
C GLY A 464 11.27 -6.56 1.29
N GLY A 465 10.66 -6.11 0.20
CA GLY A 465 10.55 -4.70 -0.17
C GLY A 465 11.76 -4.12 -0.92
N ASN A 466 11.58 -2.90 -1.41
CA ASN A 466 12.62 -2.08 -2.04
C ASN A 466 12.67 -0.74 -1.30
N PHE A 467 13.16 -0.77 -0.05
CA PHE A 467 13.17 0.36 0.87
C PHE A 467 13.79 1.61 0.24
N ALA A 468 14.95 1.48 -0.43
CA ALA A 468 15.66 2.58 -1.07
C ALA A 468 14.82 3.37 -2.08
N ALA A 469 13.99 2.68 -2.88
CA ALA A 469 13.12 3.33 -3.85
C ALA A 469 11.76 3.71 -3.24
N ALA A 470 11.31 3.01 -2.21
CA ALA A 470 9.92 3.07 -1.77
C ALA A 470 9.61 4.22 -0.80
N THR A 471 10.59 4.61 0.00
CA THR A 471 10.46 5.60 1.08
C THR A 471 10.57 7.05 0.57
N PRO A 472 10.08 8.03 1.35
CA PRO A 472 10.27 9.45 1.05
C PRO A 472 11.75 9.85 1.07
N ASP A 473 12.05 10.97 0.42
CA ASP A 473 13.37 11.60 0.36
C ASP A 473 14.46 10.63 -0.10
N THR A 474 14.52 10.40 -1.42
CA THR A 474 15.43 9.43 -2.04
C THR A 474 16.89 9.64 -1.62
N ASP A 475 17.38 10.89 -1.58
CA ASP A 475 18.77 11.16 -1.19
C ASP A 475 19.02 10.86 0.29
N ALA A 476 18.13 11.35 1.17
CA ALA A 476 18.25 11.09 2.60
C ALA A 476 18.15 9.60 2.92
N THR A 477 17.20 8.88 2.33
CA THR A 477 17.07 7.42 2.45
C THR A 477 18.34 6.72 1.97
N HIS A 478 18.88 7.09 0.82
CA HIS A 478 20.09 6.46 0.30
C HIS A 478 21.30 6.67 1.21
N ARG A 479 21.45 7.87 1.77
CA ARG A 479 22.46 8.16 2.78
C ARG A 479 22.25 7.36 4.06
N ALA A 480 21.00 7.23 4.51
CA ALA A 480 20.64 6.45 5.70
C ALA A 480 21.09 4.99 5.57
N LEU A 481 20.74 4.32 4.47
CA LEU A 481 21.16 2.94 4.21
C LEU A 481 22.69 2.80 4.15
N ARG A 482 23.38 3.75 3.50
CA ARG A 482 24.85 3.76 3.41
C ARG A 482 25.56 4.01 4.74
N ASN A 483 24.91 4.64 5.69
CA ASN A 483 25.45 4.85 7.04
C ASN A 483 25.41 3.58 7.90
N CYS A 484 24.64 2.56 7.52
CA CYS A 484 24.57 1.31 8.27
C CYS A 484 25.88 0.53 8.17
N GLU A 485 26.23 -0.17 9.25
CA GLU A 485 27.33 -1.14 9.25
C GLU A 485 26.96 -2.39 8.44
N LEU A 486 25.70 -2.83 8.52
CA LEU A 486 25.19 -3.97 7.79
C LEU A 486 23.79 -3.69 7.23
N THR A 487 23.57 -4.01 5.96
CA THR A 487 22.23 -4.09 5.35
C THR A 487 21.96 -5.50 4.83
N VAL A 488 20.83 -6.09 5.21
CA VAL A 488 20.42 -7.45 4.81
C VAL A 488 19.08 -7.36 4.12
N HIS A 489 18.95 -7.99 2.94
CA HIS A 489 17.70 -8.02 2.19
C HIS A 489 17.29 -9.45 1.87
N VAL A 490 16.18 -9.89 2.45
CA VAL A 490 15.48 -11.11 2.03
C VAL A 490 14.56 -10.74 0.87
N THR A 491 14.79 -11.30 -0.31
CA THR A 491 14.11 -10.84 -1.55
C THR A 491 14.00 -11.95 -2.60
N THR A 492 13.11 -11.77 -3.57
CA THR A 492 12.96 -12.70 -4.71
C THR A 492 13.68 -12.23 -5.98
N LYS A 493 13.95 -10.91 -6.10
CA LYS A 493 14.51 -10.27 -7.31
C LYS A 493 15.46 -9.12 -6.98
N LEU A 494 16.38 -8.82 -7.89
CA LEU A 494 17.28 -7.67 -7.79
C LEU A 494 16.49 -6.35 -7.83
N ASN A 495 16.77 -5.43 -6.92
CA ASN A 495 16.16 -4.10 -6.85
C ASN A 495 17.17 -3.06 -6.32
N ARG A 496 16.77 -1.79 -6.25
CA ARG A 496 17.63 -0.66 -5.88
C ARG A 496 18.28 -0.80 -4.50
N SER A 497 17.59 -1.42 -3.54
CA SER A 497 18.07 -1.53 -2.16
C SER A 497 19.33 -2.39 -2.04
N HIS A 498 19.57 -3.30 -2.98
CA HIS A 498 20.82 -4.07 -3.00
C HIS A 498 22.02 -3.27 -3.50
N LEU A 499 21.79 -2.12 -4.16
CA LEU A 499 22.83 -1.25 -4.72
C LEU A 499 23.07 0.00 -3.87
N VAL A 500 22.16 0.27 -2.94
CA VAL A 500 22.24 1.35 -1.96
C VAL A 500 22.29 0.71 -0.58
N HIS A 501 23.48 0.24 -0.23
CA HIS A 501 23.70 -0.65 0.90
C HIS A 501 24.69 -0.05 1.90
N GLY A 502 24.75 -0.64 3.10
CA GLY A 502 25.68 -0.26 4.17
C GLY A 502 27.12 -0.69 3.87
N ARG A 503 28.01 -0.61 4.87
CA ARG A 503 29.41 -1.04 4.73
C ARG A 503 29.52 -2.50 4.31
N ASP A 504 28.82 -3.36 5.05
CA ASP A 504 28.64 -4.77 4.73
C ASP A 504 27.21 -4.99 4.20
N ALA A 505 27.04 -5.89 3.23
CA ALA A 505 25.72 -6.11 2.64
C ALA A 505 25.49 -7.57 2.22
N LEU A 506 24.27 -8.05 2.42
CA LEU A 506 23.83 -9.39 2.08
C LEU A 506 22.51 -9.37 1.30
N ILE A 507 22.47 -10.15 0.22
CA ILE A 507 21.27 -10.49 -0.53
C ILE A 507 20.93 -11.94 -0.20
N LEU A 508 19.78 -12.18 0.41
CA LEU A 508 19.30 -13.50 0.80
C LEU A 508 18.09 -13.87 -0.06
N PRO A 509 18.26 -14.66 -1.12
CA PRO A 509 17.16 -15.01 -1.99
C PRO A 509 16.19 -15.97 -1.30
N CYS A 510 14.89 -15.69 -1.40
CA CYS A 510 13.84 -16.52 -0.81
C CYS A 510 12.89 -17.12 -1.86
N LEU A 511 12.12 -18.10 -1.42
CA LEU A 511 10.97 -18.62 -2.16
C LEU A 511 9.92 -17.51 -2.35
N GLY A 512 9.39 -17.42 -3.57
CA GLY A 512 8.22 -16.66 -3.92
C GLY A 512 6.95 -17.43 -3.59
N ARG A 513 5.82 -16.73 -3.57
CA ARG A 513 4.54 -17.32 -3.13
C ARG A 513 4.01 -18.40 -4.08
N THR A 514 4.45 -18.37 -5.33
CA THR A 514 4.12 -19.38 -6.36
C THR A 514 4.94 -20.66 -6.24
N GLU A 515 5.98 -20.72 -5.40
CA GLU A 515 6.92 -21.85 -5.33
C GLU A 515 6.60 -22.81 -4.19
N ILE A 516 6.83 -24.11 -4.45
CA ILE A 516 6.62 -25.18 -3.49
C ILE A 516 7.65 -25.05 -2.37
N ASP A 517 7.17 -25.00 -1.12
CA ASP A 517 7.99 -25.01 0.09
C ASP A 517 8.00 -26.41 0.70
N ILE A 518 9.15 -27.10 0.65
CA ILE A 518 9.34 -28.42 1.24
C ILE A 518 10.14 -28.29 2.54
N GLN A 519 9.53 -28.71 3.65
CA GLN A 519 10.16 -28.79 4.98
C GLN A 519 10.15 -30.25 5.49
N ASP A 520 10.59 -30.48 6.73
CA ASP A 520 10.71 -31.82 7.31
C ASP A 520 9.39 -32.63 7.27
N ALA A 521 8.25 -31.97 7.48
CA ALA A 521 6.91 -32.59 7.41
C ALA A 521 6.33 -32.69 5.98
N GLY A 522 7.10 -32.30 4.95
CA GLY A 522 6.68 -32.28 3.56
C GLY A 522 6.27 -30.88 3.08
N SER A 523 5.40 -30.82 2.07
CA SER A 523 4.97 -29.54 1.49
C SER A 523 4.21 -28.70 2.50
N GLN A 524 4.63 -27.45 2.65
CA GLN A 524 4.01 -26.48 3.55
C GLN A 524 3.20 -25.45 2.74
N GLY A 525 2.15 -24.92 3.36
CA GLY A 525 1.47 -23.71 2.90
C GLY A 525 1.62 -22.63 3.97
N VAL A 526 1.67 -21.37 3.58
CA VAL A 526 1.65 -20.22 4.50
C VAL A 526 0.25 -19.62 4.58
N THR A 527 0.02 -18.67 5.48
CA THR A 527 -1.26 -17.95 5.57
C THR A 527 -1.08 -16.46 5.37
N VAL A 528 -2.15 -15.82 4.87
CA VAL A 528 -2.26 -14.37 4.68
C VAL A 528 -3.60 -13.88 5.21
N GLU A 529 -3.73 -12.57 5.41
CA GLU A 529 -4.94 -11.85 5.79
C GLU A 529 -5.25 -10.72 4.81
N ASP A 530 -6.47 -10.72 4.27
CA ASP A 530 -6.95 -9.72 3.31
C ASP A 530 -7.54 -8.45 3.96
N SER A 531 -8.01 -7.51 3.13
CA SER A 531 -8.60 -6.23 3.57
C SER A 531 -9.90 -6.38 4.39
N MET A 532 -10.59 -7.52 4.29
CA MET A 532 -11.86 -7.82 4.98
C MET A 532 -11.67 -8.74 6.20
N SER A 533 -10.41 -8.97 6.58
CA SER A 533 -10.01 -9.80 7.71
C SER A 533 -10.29 -11.29 7.52
N MET A 534 -10.29 -11.78 6.27
CA MET A 534 -10.24 -13.21 6.01
C MET A 534 -8.79 -13.70 6.09
N VAL A 535 -8.58 -14.80 6.80
CA VAL A 535 -7.31 -15.52 6.91
C VAL A 535 -7.43 -16.83 6.16
N HIS A 536 -6.57 -17.04 5.16
CA HIS A 536 -6.59 -18.23 4.31
C HIS A 536 -5.18 -18.77 4.01
N LEU A 537 -5.13 -20.05 3.59
CA LEU A 537 -3.91 -20.71 3.15
C LEU A 537 -3.49 -20.23 1.76
N SER A 538 -2.18 -20.25 1.55
CA SER A 538 -1.52 -20.03 0.27
C SER A 538 -0.37 -21.01 0.14
N ALA A 539 -0.42 -21.88 -0.87
CA ALA A 539 0.62 -22.87 -1.16
C ALA A 539 1.06 -22.76 -2.62
N GLY A 540 2.37 -22.59 -2.85
CA GLY A 540 2.93 -22.55 -4.18
C GLY A 540 2.90 -23.91 -4.87
N ILE A 541 2.90 -23.89 -6.20
CA ILE A 541 2.76 -25.08 -7.07
C ILE A 541 3.91 -25.25 -8.06
N ASN A 542 4.77 -24.23 -8.19
CA ASN A 542 5.90 -24.25 -9.09
C ASN A 542 7.15 -24.79 -8.37
N PRO A 543 8.06 -25.49 -9.07
CA PRO A 543 9.38 -25.76 -8.53
C PRO A 543 10.11 -24.44 -8.17
N PRO A 544 10.90 -24.41 -7.09
CA PRO A 544 11.75 -23.26 -6.77
C PRO A 544 12.64 -22.84 -7.94
N ALA A 545 12.89 -21.53 -8.08
CA ALA A 545 13.73 -20.96 -9.13
C ALA A 545 15.20 -21.42 -9.04
N SER A 546 15.63 -21.86 -7.85
CA SER A 546 16.93 -22.46 -7.55
C SER A 546 16.77 -23.44 -6.36
N PRO A 547 17.55 -24.54 -6.30
CA PRO A 547 17.56 -25.43 -5.14
C PRO A 547 18.17 -24.80 -3.88
N GLU A 548 18.88 -23.68 -4.01
CA GLU A 548 19.52 -22.95 -2.90
C GLU A 548 18.54 -22.05 -2.13
N LEU A 549 17.30 -21.88 -2.61
CA LEU A 549 16.34 -20.98 -1.98
C LEU A 549 15.81 -21.54 -0.67
N LEU A 550 15.64 -20.66 0.31
CA LEU A 550 14.95 -20.95 1.56
C LEU A 550 13.62 -20.19 1.63
N SER A 551 12.67 -20.72 2.38
CA SER A 551 11.44 -20.00 2.72
C SER A 551 11.74 -18.86 3.71
N GLU A 552 10.91 -17.80 3.73
CA GLU A 552 11.05 -16.73 4.72
C GLU A 552 11.04 -17.28 6.17
N PRO A 553 10.13 -18.20 6.57
CA PRO A 553 10.19 -18.81 7.90
C PRO A 553 11.52 -19.51 8.19
N ALA A 554 12.06 -20.29 7.25
CA ALA A 554 13.33 -20.99 7.43
C ALA A 554 14.52 -20.03 7.60
N ILE A 555 14.54 -18.92 6.85
CA ILE A 555 15.54 -17.86 6.99
C ILE A 555 15.47 -17.26 8.39
N VAL A 556 14.27 -16.90 8.87
CA VAL A 556 14.09 -16.33 10.22
C VAL A 556 14.53 -17.31 11.29
N ALA A 557 14.12 -18.57 11.21
CA ALA A 557 14.47 -19.59 12.21
C ALA A 557 15.98 -19.82 12.30
N ARG A 558 16.67 -19.92 11.16
CA ARG A 558 18.13 -20.09 11.12
C ARG A 558 18.86 -18.83 11.61
N MET A 559 18.34 -17.64 11.29
CA MET A 559 18.87 -16.39 11.81
C MET A 559 18.73 -16.27 13.33
N ALA A 560 17.58 -16.68 13.87
CA ALA A 560 17.32 -16.69 15.29
C ALA A 560 18.27 -17.65 16.02
N GLU A 561 18.49 -18.87 15.50
CA GLU A 561 19.47 -19.81 16.06
C GLU A 561 20.89 -19.27 16.03
N ALA A 562 21.32 -18.67 14.91
CA ALA A 562 22.66 -18.11 14.79
C ALA A 562 22.90 -16.92 15.74
N THR A 563 21.88 -16.10 16.00
CA THR A 563 22.02 -14.88 16.82
C THR A 563 21.77 -15.12 18.31
N LEU A 564 20.72 -15.85 18.65
CA LEU A 564 20.32 -16.09 20.04
C LEU A 564 21.09 -17.26 20.65
N GLY A 565 21.38 -18.28 19.85
CA GLY A 565 22.09 -19.49 20.28
C GLY A 565 21.46 -20.11 21.52
N ALA A 566 22.28 -20.45 22.52
CA ALA A 566 21.83 -21.04 23.77
C ALA A 566 20.96 -20.11 24.66
N ARG A 567 20.81 -18.82 24.31
CA ARG A 567 19.94 -17.89 25.06
C ARG A 567 18.45 -18.14 24.81
N SER A 568 18.10 -18.75 23.67
CA SER A 568 16.72 -19.03 23.32
C SER A 568 16.30 -20.43 23.74
N ALA A 569 15.14 -20.53 24.39
CA ALA A 569 14.49 -21.81 24.67
C ALA A 569 13.64 -22.30 23.48
N ILE A 570 13.43 -21.45 22.48
CA ILE A 570 12.59 -21.73 21.32
C ILE A 570 13.34 -22.66 20.37
N ARG A 571 12.70 -23.76 19.98
CA ARG A 571 13.25 -24.72 19.02
C ARG A 571 12.94 -24.28 17.60
N TRP A 572 13.61 -23.21 17.14
CA TRP A 572 13.32 -22.54 15.87
C TRP A 572 13.26 -23.47 14.66
N ARG A 573 14.27 -24.33 14.43
CA ARG A 573 14.22 -25.28 13.30
C ARG A 573 13.13 -26.34 13.43
N TRP A 574 12.79 -26.73 14.65
CA TRP A 574 11.66 -27.64 14.86
C TRP A 574 10.32 -26.99 14.52
N LEU A 575 10.16 -25.68 14.76
CA LEU A 575 8.95 -24.96 14.40
C LEU A 575 8.76 -24.89 12.88
N VAL A 576 9.82 -24.56 12.13
CA VAL A 576 9.70 -24.41 10.67
C VAL A 576 9.72 -25.74 9.91
N GLY A 577 10.05 -26.85 10.56
CA GLY A 577 9.87 -28.18 9.99
C GLY A 577 8.40 -28.53 9.71
N ASP A 578 7.45 -27.84 10.35
CA ASP A 578 5.99 -28.02 10.19
C ASP A 578 5.24 -26.76 10.63
N TYR A 579 4.66 -26.02 9.68
CA TYR A 579 4.03 -24.72 9.94
C TYR A 579 2.77 -24.80 10.80
N ASP A 580 2.17 -25.98 10.98
CA ASP A 580 1.10 -26.16 11.95
C ASP A 580 1.58 -25.80 13.37
N ARG A 581 2.85 -26.07 13.70
CA ARG A 581 3.44 -25.73 15.01
C ARG A 581 3.55 -24.23 15.22
N VAL A 582 3.85 -23.48 14.16
CA VAL A 582 3.88 -22.01 14.20
C VAL A 582 2.47 -21.49 14.44
N ARG A 583 1.47 -22.03 13.74
CA ARG A 583 0.06 -21.66 13.90
C ARG A 583 -0.50 -21.98 15.28
N ASP A 584 -0.09 -23.10 15.88
CA ASP A 584 -0.46 -23.44 17.26
C ASP A 584 0.09 -22.41 18.26
N LEU A 585 1.28 -21.87 18.02
CA LEU A 585 1.84 -20.78 18.84
C LEU A 585 1.11 -19.45 18.59
N ILE A 586 0.77 -19.13 17.34
CA ILE A 586 -0.06 -17.96 17.01
C ILE A 586 -1.39 -18.05 17.75
N ALA A 587 -2.06 -19.20 17.74
CA ALA A 587 -3.33 -19.43 18.44
C ALA A 587 -3.21 -19.29 19.96
N GLN A 588 -2.04 -19.60 20.54
CA GLN A 588 -1.79 -19.38 21.96
C GLN A 588 -1.64 -17.91 22.31
N VAL A 589 -1.07 -17.09 21.41
CA VAL A 589 -0.84 -15.65 21.62
C VAL A 589 -2.09 -14.83 21.30
N PHE A 590 -2.80 -15.16 20.23
CA PHE A 590 -3.93 -14.38 19.70
C PHE A 590 -5.24 -15.17 19.82
N PRO A 591 -6.18 -14.75 20.69
CA PRO A 591 -7.43 -15.47 20.91
C PRO A 591 -8.29 -15.70 19.65
N ASP A 592 -8.32 -14.74 18.73
CA ASP A 592 -9.07 -14.84 17.47
C ASP A 592 -8.59 -15.97 16.55
N PHE A 593 -7.38 -16.49 16.79
CA PHE A 593 -6.79 -17.62 16.08
C PHE A 593 -6.99 -18.96 16.80
N ALA A 594 -7.85 -19.04 17.83
CA ALA A 594 -8.23 -20.32 18.41
C ALA A 594 -8.68 -21.33 17.32
N GLY A 595 -8.14 -22.55 17.37
CA GLY A 595 -8.38 -23.57 16.35
C GLY A 595 -7.80 -23.26 14.97
N PHE A 596 -6.72 -22.47 14.88
CA PHE A 596 -6.14 -21.97 13.63
C PHE A 596 -6.00 -23.07 12.57
N ASN A 597 -5.30 -24.16 12.91
CA ASN A 597 -5.00 -25.25 11.98
C ASN A 597 -6.25 -25.88 11.37
N GLU A 598 -7.30 -26.10 12.15
CA GLU A 598 -8.57 -26.65 11.65
C GLU A 598 -9.29 -25.63 10.75
N ARG A 599 -9.41 -24.39 11.23
CA ARG A 599 -10.20 -23.34 10.57
C ARG A 599 -9.62 -22.94 9.23
N VAL A 600 -8.29 -22.84 9.12
CA VAL A 600 -7.64 -22.40 7.87
C VAL A 600 -7.70 -23.44 6.75
N ARG A 601 -7.95 -24.70 7.09
CA ARG A 601 -8.16 -25.80 6.12
C ARG A 601 -9.59 -25.82 5.55
N THR A 602 -10.50 -25.03 6.11
CA THR A 602 -11.81 -24.79 5.48
C THR A 602 -11.59 -23.99 4.20
N PRO A 603 -12.23 -24.34 3.06
CA PRO A 603 -12.10 -23.54 1.83
C PRO A 603 -12.44 -22.07 2.07
N GLY A 604 -11.54 -21.17 1.69
CA GLY A 604 -11.65 -19.73 1.98
C GLY A 604 -11.22 -19.31 3.39
N GLY A 605 -10.80 -20.26 4.23
CA GLY A 605 -10.27 -20.02 5.56
C GLY A 605 -11.32 -19.51 6.54
N PHE A 606 -10.96 -18.51 7.34
CA PHE A 606 -11.85 -17.97 8.38
C PHE A 606 -11.72 -16.46 8.52
N ARG A 607 -12.79 -15.82 8.98
CA ARG A 607 -12.79 -14.38 9.28
C ARG A 607 -12.38 -14.12 10.72
N LEU A 608 -11.54 -13.11 10.95
CA LEU A 608 -11.26 -12.57 12.28
C LEU A 608 -12.44 -11.76 12.80
N SER A 609 -12.53 -11.63 14.13
CA SER A 609 -13.62 -10.87 14.74
C SER A 609 -13.50 -9.38 14.43
N ASN A 610 -14.63 -8.68 14.41
CA ASN A 610 -14.66 -7.23 14.29
C ASN A 610 -15.71 -6.65 15.23
N THR A 611 -15.26 -6.20 16.39
CA THR A 611 -16.15 -5.74 17.46
C THR A 611 -17.00 -4.55 17.02
N ALA A 612 -16.48 -3.64 16.19
CA ALA A 612 -17.24 -2.51 15.65
C ALA A 612 -18.37 -2.94 14.70
N ARG A 613 -18.19 -4.05 13.96
CA ARG A 613 -19.24 -4.67 13.14
C ARG A 613 -20.36 -5.25 14.02
N ASP A 614 -20.04 -5.70 15.22
CA ASP A 614 -21.00 -6.21 16.19
C ASP A 614 -21.50 -5.12 17.17
N ARG A 615 -21.16 -3.84 16.91
CA ARG A 615 -21.44 -2.67 17.76
C ARG A 615 -20.95 -2.81 19.20
N GLN A 616 -19.86 -3.54 19.36
CA GLN A 616 -19.07 -3.66 20.58
C GLN A 616 -17.87 -2.71 20.48
N TRP A 617 -17.99 -1.56 21.12
CA TRP A 617 -17.03 -0.47 20.97
C TRP A 617 -15.87 -0.64 21.96
N VAL A 618 -14.69 -0.96 21.46
CA VAL A 618 -13.46 -1.05 22.26
C VAL A 618 -12.73 0.30 22.26
N THR A 619 -13.46 1.34 22.64
CA THR A 619 -12.97 2.72 22.84
C THR A 619 -12.94 3.04 24.34
N PRO A 620 -12.19 4.05 24.78
CA PRO A 620 -12.27 4.52 26.16
C PRO A 620 -13.70 4.86 26.61
N GLU A 621 -14.50 5.42 25.70
CA GLU A 621 -15.90 5.79 25.92
C GLU A 621 -16.88 4.60 25.87
N GLN A 622 -16.41 3.41 25.47
CA GLN A 622 -17.26 2.23 25.18
C GLN A 622 -18.40 2.55 24.19
N ARG A 623 -18.16 3.54 23.33
CA ARG A 623 -19.07 4.06 22.30
C ARG A 623 -18.26 4.48 21.07
N ALA A 624 -18.89 4.51 19.91
CA ALA A 624 -18.31 5.18 18.76
C ALA A 624 -18.26 6.70 19.01
N VAL A 625 -17.16 7.37 18.65
CA VAL A 625 -16.95 8.77 19.06
C VAL A 625 -17.09 9.69 17.85
N PHE A 626 -17.97 10.69 17.92
CA PHE A 626 -17.93 11.79 16.93
C PHE A 626 -16.70 12.67 17.19
N LYS A 627 -15.94 12.96 16.13
CA LYS A 627 -14.71 13.77 16.22
C LYS A 627 -14.86 15.08 15.41
N PRO A 628 -14.99 16.26 16.05
CA PRO A 628 -15.04 17.54 15.34
C PRO A 628 -13.68 17.86 14.70
N HIS A 629 -13.69 18.43 13.50
CA HIS A 629 -12.48 18.88 12.79
C HIS A 629 -12.79 20.11 11.95
N ALA A 630 -12.10 21.22 12.22
CA ALA A 630 -12.14 22.41 11.38
C ALA A 630 -11.59 22.12 9.97
N VAL A 631 -12.11 22.81 8.94
CA VAL A 631 -11.51 22.74 7.61
C VAL A 631 -10.10 23.37 7.66
N PRO A 632 -9.03 22.66 7.24
CA PRO A 632 -7.68 23.21 7.29
C PRO A 632 -7.49 24.36 6.30
N THR A 633 -7.39 25.59 6.80
CA THR A 633 -7.10 26.81 6.01
C THR A 633 -5.66 27.29 6.16
N ASP A 634 -4.84 26.62 6.98
CA ASP A 634 -3.40 26.87 7.09
C ASP A 634 -2.59 25.57 7.07
N ASN A 635 -2.22 25.13 5.88
CA ASN A 635 -1.44 23.92 5.65
C ASN A 635 -0.15 24.24 4.85
N PRO A 636 0.78 23.29 4.67
CA PRO A 636 2.02 23.53 3.93
C PRO A 636 1.82 24.13 2.53
N ILE A 637 0.74 23.76 1.81
CA ILE A 637 0.42 24.35 0.50
C ILE A 637 0.03 25.82 0.64
N HIS A 638 -0.77 26.18 1.65
CA HIS A 638 -1.19 27.56 1.87
C HIS A 638 -0.01 28.45 2.26
N ARG A 639 0.89 27.96 3.11
CA ARG A 639 2.12 28.67 3.47
C ARG A 639 3.07 28.83 2.28
N ALA A 640 3.25 27.79 1.47
CA ALA A 640 4.03 27.86 0.24
C ALA A 640 3.47 28.90 -0.75
N ARG A 641 2.14 28.93 -0.96
CA ARG A 641 1.47 29.93 -1.81
C ARG A 641 1.63 31.36 -1.29
N ARG A 642 1.59 31.58 0.03
CA ARG A 642 1.78 32.92 0.62
C ARG A 642 3.24 33.40 0.54
N SER A 643 4.20 32.48 0.62
CA SER A 643 5.63 32.81 0.58
C SER A 643 6.20 32.98 -0.83
N HIS A 644 5.57 32.40 -1.86
CA HIS A 644 6.05 32.41 -3.25
C HIS A 644 5.03 33.08 -4.18
N THR A 645 4.70 34.34 -3.92
CA THR A 645 3.67 35.09 -4.68
C THR A 645 4.06 35.38 -6.13
N GLU A 646 5.35 35.32 -6.44
CA GLU A 646 5.93 35.57 -7.76
C GLU A 646 5.96 34.32 -8.66
N ARG A 647 5.62 33.14 -8.12
CA ARG A 647 5.55 31.87 -8.86
C ARG A 647 4.26 31.14 -8.59
N MET A 648 3.81 30.35 -9.57
CA MET A 648 2.67 29.47 -9.38
C MET A 648 3.08 28.26 -8.53
N VAL A 649 2.46 28.12 -7.36
CA VAL A 649 2.66 26.96 -6.46
C VAL A 649 1.56 25.94 -6.67
N PHE A 650 1.98 24.72 -6.97
CA PHE A 650 1.10 23.58 -7.21
C PHE A 650 1.10 22.62 -6.02
N THR A 651 0.03 21.84 -5.92
CA THR A 651 -0.03 20.65 -5.05
C THR A 651 0.22 19.41 -5.89
N LEU A 652 1.32 18.72 -5.66
CA LEU A 652 1.68 17.48 -6.35
C LEU A 652 1.20 16.25 -5.56
N ALA A 653 0.50 15.35 -6.26
CA ALA A 653 0.24 13.99 -5.80
C ALA A 653 1.04 12.98 -6.62
N THR A 654 1.59 11.97 -5.94
CA THR A 654 2.21 10.83 -6.60
C THR A 654 1.18 9.73 -6.84
N THR A 655 1.28 8.94 -7.90
CA THR A 655 0.35 7.82 -8.17
C THR A 655 1.08 6.61 -8.76
N ARG A 656 0.42 5.46 -8.80
CA ARG A 656 0.94 4.28 -9.52
C ARG A 656 0.50 4.33 -10.98
N SER A 657 1.39 3.92 -11.88
CA SER A 657 1.01 3.64 -13.27
C SER A 657 0.28 2.30 -13.37
N HIS A 658 -0.37 2.04 -14.51
CA HIS A 658 -1.11 0.80 -14.73
C HIS A 658 -0.21 -0.46 -14.79
N ASP A 659 0.95 -0.41 -15.47
CA ASP A 659 1.90 -1.53 -15.57
C ASP A 659 2.94 -1.51 -14.44
N GLN A 660 2.45 -1.30 -13.22
CA GLN A 660 3.29 -1.21 -12.03
C GLN A 660 2.57 -1.77 -10.80
N TYR A 661 3.33 -2.38 -9.90
CA TYR A 661 2.88 -2.70 -8.56
C TYR A 661 3.90 -2.24 -7.52
N ASN A 662 3.55 -1.18 -6.77
CA ASN A 662 4.50 -0.48 -5.90
C ASN A 662 5.76 -0.10 -6.69
N THR A 663 6.95 -0.49 -6.25
CA THR A 663 8.22 -0.21 -6.94
C THR A 663 8.53 -1.21 -8.06
N THR A 664 7.78 -2.31 -8.16
CA THR A 664 7.94 -3.28 -9.25
C THR A 664 7.29 -2.74 -10.50
N ILE A 665 8.10 -2.52 -11.54
CA ILE A 665 7.66 -1.99 -12.84
C ILE A 665 7.53 -3.19 -13.79
N TYR A 666 6.31 -3.48 -14.25
CA TYR A 666 6.06 -4.54 -15.23
C TYR A 666 6.27 -4.05 -16.66
N GLY A 667 6.01 -2.76 -16.88
CA GLY A 667 6.19 -2.09 -18.17
C GLY A 667 6.20 -0.57 -18.02
N LEU A 668 6.55 0.11 -19.11
CA LEU A 668 6.64 1.57 -19.17
C LEU A 668 5.33 2.22 -19.65
N ASP A 669 4.24 1.44 -19.73
CA ASP A 669 2.96 1.92 -20.23
C ASP A 669 1.97 2.20 -19.07
N ASP A 670 1.19 3.25 -19.20
CA ASP A 670 -0.08 3.46 -18.50
C ASP A 670 -1.18 3.60 -19.54
N ARG A 671 -1.75 2.46 -19.94
CA ARG A 671 -2.82 2.41 -20.92
C ARG A 671 -4.04 3.26 -20.52
N TYR A 672 -4.36 3.36 -19.23
CA TYR A 672 -5.55 4.09 -18.79
C TYR A 672 -5.35 5.60 -18.78
N ARG A 673 -4.12 6.08 -18.55
CA ARG A 673 -3.78 7.50 -18.63
C ARG A 673 -3.21 7.91 -19.99
N GLY A 674 -3.00 6.95 -20.89
CA GLY A 674 -2.56 7.21 -22.25
C GLY A 674 -1.06 7.43 -22.39
N VAL A 675 -0.25 6.90 -21.47
CA VAL A 675 1.21 7.03 -21.49
C VAL A 675 1.84 5.73 -21.99
N PHE A 676 2.81 5.81 -22.90
CA PHE A 676 3.46 4.65 -23.52
C PHE A 676 4.97 4.86 -23.62
N GLY A 677 5.74 3.89 -23.14
CA GLY A 677 7.20 3.93 -23.20
C GLY A 677 7.87 5.01 -22.34
N GLU A 678 7.14 5.62 -21.40
CA GLU A 678 7.65 6.72 -20.55
C GLU A 678 6.97 6.66 -19.18
N ARG A 679 7.70 7.06 -18.14
CA ARG A 679 7.21 7.12 -16.75
C ARG A 679 7.46 8.46 -16.07
N ARG A 680 8.44 9.22 -16.54
CA ARG A 680 8.72 10.57 -16.02
C ARG A 680 7.78 11.55 -16.70
N VAL A 681 6.51 11.50 -16.32
CA VAL A 681 5.44 12.39 -16.80
C VAL A 681 4.88 13.25 -15.67
N LEU A 682 4.45 14.46 -16.00
CA LEU A 682 3.75 15.38 -15.11
C LEU A 682 2.40 15.75 -15.70
N PHE A 683 1.33 15.22 -15.12
CA PHE A 683 -0.05 15.54 -15.49
C PHE A 683 -0.44 16.91 -14.91
N ILE A 684 -0.91 17.78 -15.78
CA ILE A 684 -1.26 19.17 -15.44
C ILE A 684 -2.45 19.64 -16.27
N HIS A 685 -3.26 20.54 -15.71
CA HIS A 685 -4.41 21.11 -16.39
C HIS A 685 -3.99 22.06 -17.52
N THR A 686 -4.68 22.03 -18.67
CA THR A 686 -4.37 22.86 -19.85
C THR A 686 -4.21 24.36 -19.53
N ALA A 687 -5.11 24.91 -18.70
CA ALA A 687 -5.05 26.32 -18.33
C ALA A 687 -3.82 26.68 -17.48
N ASP A 688 -3.29 25.73 -16.70
CA ASP A 688 -2.11 25.97 -15.88
C ASP A 688 -0.83 25.83 -16.71
N ILE A 689 -0.80 24.94 -17.72
CA ILE A 689 0.26 24.93 -18.76
C ILE A 689 0.35 26.32 -19.42
N ALA A 690 -0.80 26.87 -19.83
CA ALA A 690 -0.86 28.18 -20.46
C ALA A 690 -0.39 29.29 -19.49
N ALA A 691 -0.78 29.23 -18.22
CA ALA A 691 -0.34 30.18 -17.20
C ALA A 691 1.16 30.11 -16.90
N LEU A 692 1.80 28.95 -17.09
CA LEU A 692 3.25 28.77 -17.05
C LEU A 692 3.97 29.25 -18.32
N ASN A 693 3.24 29.67 -19.35
CA ASN A 693 3.76 29.97 -20.70
C ASN A 693 4.51 28.78 -21.33
N MET A 694 4.07 27.56 -21.06
CA MET A 694 4.63 26.31 -21.58
C MET A 694 3.68 25.66 -22.59
N LYS A 695 4.10 24.51 -23.14
CA LYS A 695 3.28 23.65 -24.00
C LYS A 695 3.35 22.20 -23.54
N ALA A 696 2.27 21.45 -23.74
CA ALA A 696 2.30 20.00 -23.56
C ALA A 696 3.39 19.38 -24.46
N GLY A 697 4.19 18.48 -23.90
CA GLY A 697 5.38 17.92 -24.54
C GLY A 697 6.70 18.60 -24.17
N ASP A 698 6.67 19.75 -23.48
CA ASP A 698 7.87 20.35 -22.92
C ASP A 698 8.43 19.49 -21.77
N TRP A 699 9.75 19.56 -21.55
CA TRP A 699 10.42 18.94 -20.42
C TRP A 699 10.55 19.93 -19.27
N VAL A 700 10.23 19.49 -18.06
CA VAL A 700 10.24 20.31 -16.85
C VAL A 700 10.97 19.64 -15.70
N ASP A 701 11.44 20.47 -14.77
CA ASP A 701 11.94 20.08 -13.47
C ASP A 701 10.93 20.51 -12.38
N LEU A 702 10.91 19.77 -11.29
CA LEU A 702 10.10 20.04 -10.11
C LEU A 702 11.01 20.39 -8.96
N GLU A 703 10.64 21.42 -8.20
CA GLU A 703 11.31 21.80 -6.95
C GLU A 703 10.28 21.81 -5.81
N SER A 704 10.64 21.18 -4.69
CA SER A 704 9.79 21.11 -3.50
C SER A 704 9.93 22.37 -2.65
N LEU A 705 8.81 22.94 -2.19
CA LEU A 705 8.77 24.13 -1.34
C LEU A 705 8.53 23.79 0.14
N CYS A 706 9.06 22.67 0.61
CA CYS A 706 8.94 22.27 2.01
C CYS A 706 9.80 23.16 2.93
N GLU A 707 9.32 23.39 4.15
CA GLU A 707 9.83 24.41 5.07
C GLU A 707 11.03 23.95 5.93
N ASP A 708 11.63 22.78 5.62
CA ASP A 708 12.72 22.20 6.41
C ASP A 708 14.12 22.70 6.03
N GLY A 709 14.20 23.66 5.12
CA GLY A 709 15.46 24.28 4.67
C GLY A 709 16.30 23.41 3.75
N VAL A 710 15.80 22.25 3.30
CA VAL A 710 16.52 21.35 2.39
C VAL A 710 15.95 21.48 0.98
N HIS A 711 16.80 21.92 0.05
CA HIS A 711 16.44 22.02 -1.37
C HIS A 711 16.29 20.62 -1.98
N ARG A 712 15.12 20.34 -2.57
CA ARG A 712 14.80 19.07 -3.22
C ARG A 712 14.27 19.30 -4.62
N ALA A 713 14.80 18.54 -5.58
CA ALA A 713 14.38 18.62 -6.96
C ALA A 713 14.22 17.24 -7.60
N ALA A 714 13.31 17.13 -8.55
CA ALA A 714 13.16 15.98 -9.41
C ALA A 714 13.13 16.48 -10.86
N ARG A 715 14.10 16.03 -11.66
CA ARG A 715 14.38 16.62 -12.98
C ARG A 715 13.74 15.84 -14.12
N ARG A 716 13.57 16.45 -15.29
CA ARG A 716 13.24 15.81 -16.57
C ARG A 716 11.94 15.01 -16.53
N PHE A 717 10.83 15.72 -16.43
CA PHE A 717 9.46 15.20 -16.60
C PHE A 717 8.83 15.76 -17.87
N LEU A 718 8.16 14.90 -18.63
CA LEU A 718 7.37 15.29 -19.79
C LEU A 718 6.05 15.91 -19.32
N LEU A 719 5.77 17.14 -19.74
CA LEU A 719 4.55 17.85 -19.40
C LEU A 719 3.36 17.29 -20.19
N VAL A 720 2.36 16.74 -19.52
CA VAL A 720 1.19 16.08 -20.14
C VAL A 720 -0.08 16.83 -19.77
N ASP A 721 -0.79 17.33 -20.78
CA ASP A 721 -2.13 17.89 -20.62
C ASP A 721 -3.11 16.80 -20.15
N TYR A 722 -3.78 17.05 -19.03
CA TYR A 722 -4.66 16.08 -18.40
C TYR A 722 -5.84 16.74 -17.69
N ASN A 723 -6.96 16.02 -17.62
CA ASN A 723 -8.11 16.45 -16.83
C ASN A 723 -7.85 16.24 -15.33
N ILE A 724 -7.21 17.23 -14.72
CA ILE A 724 -6.94 17.35 -13.29
C ILE A 724 -7.36 18.76 -12.83
N PRO A 725 -7.86 18.97 -11.59
CA PRO A 725 -8.20 20.30 -11.09
C PRO A 725 -7.05 21.29 -11.20
N ARG A 726 -7.37 22.56 -11.44
CA ARG A 726 -6.37 23.63 -11.50
C ARG A 726 -5.57 23.73 -10.20
N GLY A 727 -4.28 24.05 -10.31
CA GLY A 727 -3.34 24.12 -9.19
C GLY A 727 -2.93 22.75 -8.63
N CYS A 728 -3.38 21.65 -9.22
CA CYS A 728 -3.00 20.29 -8.86
C CYS A 728 -2.11 19.68 -9.94
N LEU A 729 -1.18 18.83 -9.53
CA LEU A 729 -0.30 18.05 -10.39
C LEU A 729 -0.33 16.58 -9.99
N ALA A 730 -0.13 15.69 -10.95
CA ALA A 730 0.10 14.28 -10.66
C ALA A 730 1.32 13.73 -11.42
N ALA A 731 2.08 12.84 -10.77
CA ALA A 731 3.22 12.15 -11.38
C ALA A 731 3.32 10.72 -10.86
N TYR A 732 4.07 9.86 -11.54
CA TYR A 732 4.27 8.50 -11.06
C TYR A 732 5.22 8.43 -9.86
N TYR A 733 4.94 7.44 -9.03
CA TYR A 733 5.80 6.92 -7.96
C TYR A 733 6.66 5.78 -8.54
N PRO A 734 7.93 5.63 -8.13
CA PRO A 734 8.66 6.42 -7.14
C PRO A 734 9.41 7.63 -7.71
N GLU A 735 9.18 8.02 -8.97
CA GLU A 735 9.98 9.02 -9.71
C GLU A 735 10.04 10.41 -9.01
N THR A 736 9.11 10.68 -8.11
CA THR A 736 8.97 11.94 -7.35
C THR A 736 9.23 11.81 -5.84
N ASN A 737 9.66 10.64 -5.34
CA ASN A 737 9.96 10.46 -3.91
C ASN A 737 11.05 11.40 -3.39
N ALA A 738 11.99 11.80 -4.24
CA ALA A 738 13.00 12.82 -3.93
C ALA A 738 12.42 14.17 -3.50
N LEU A 739 11.14 14.46 -3.80
CA LEU A 739 10.46 15.70 -3.42
C LEU A 739 9.74 15.61 -2.07
N VAL A 740 9.49 14.40 -1.56
CA VAL A 740 8.76 14.17 -0.31
C VAL A 740 9.75 14.24 0.85
N PRO A 741 9.69 15.26 1.72
CA PRO A 741 10.63 15.36 2.83
C PRO A 741 10.27 14.38 3.96
N LEU A 742 11.27 13.96 4.73
CA LEU A 742 11.05 13.18 5.96
C LEU A 742 10.24 13.96 7.02
N SER A 743 10.34 15.29 7.00
CA SER A 743 9.67 16.20 7.93
C SER A 743 8.17 16.40 7.66
N SER A 744 7.65 15.92 6.51
CA SER A 744 6.24 16.07 6.14
C SER A 744 5.52 14.73 6.17
N PHE A 745 4.74 14.55 7.22
CA PHE A 745 3.93 13.36 7.43
C PHE A 745 2.54 13.69 8.00
N ALA A 746 1.66 12.70 7.96
CA ALA A 746 0.34 12.70 8.58
C ALA A 746 0.47 12.96 10.08
N ASP A 747 -0.29 13.93 10.57
CA ASP A 747 -0.41 14.20 12.00
C ASP A 747 -0.94 12.93 12.70
N GLU A 748 -0.39 12.63 13.88
CA GLU A 748 -0.68 11.44 14.71
C GLU A 748 -0.20 10.07 14.17
N ALA A 749 0.02 9.91 12.86
CA ALA A 749 0.34 8.62 12.22
C ALA A 749 1.73 8.54 11.57
N ARG A 750 2.42 9.67 11.39
CA ARG A 750 3.76 9.77 10.77
C ARG A 750 3.90 9.15 9.37
N THR A 751 2.79 8.98 8.65
CA THR A 751 2.79 8.56 7.24
C THR A 751 3.22 9.69 6.30
N PRO A 752 4.22 9.51 5.42
CA PRO A 752 4.71 10.57 4.53
C PRO A 752 3.59 11.17 3.65
N THR A 753 3.64 12.49 3.44
CA THR A 753 2.60 13.21 2.68
C THR A 753 2.79 13.13 1.16
N SER A 754 2.98 11.93 0.62
CA SER A 754 3.27 11.70 -0.80
C SER A 754 2.14 12.11 -1.76
N LYS A 755 0.99 12.57 -1.25
CA LYS A 755 -0.15 13.04 -2.05
C LYS A 755 -0.39 14.54 -1.95
N SER A 756 0.42 15.29 -1.20
CA SER A 756 0.22 16.74 -1.02
C SER A 756 1.54 17.49 -0.84
N ILE A 757 2.38 17.47 -1.88
CA ILE A 757 3.69 18.11 -1.88
C ILE A 757 3.57 19.51 -2.51
N PRO A 758 3.94 20.60 -1.82
CA PRO A 758 4.01 21.92 -2.44
C PRO A 758 5.20 21.97 -3.40
N VAL A 759 4.96 22.28 -4.68
CA VAL A 759 6.01 22.34 -5.69
C VAL A 759 5.87 23.55 -6.62
N ILE A 760 6.98 23.92 -7.25
CA ILE A 760 7.01 24.76 -8.45
C ILE A 760 7.50 23.95 -9.65
N VAL A 761 7.09 24.38 -10.85
CA VAL A 761 7.46 23.77 -12.12
C VAL A 761 8.42 24.72 -12.86
N LEU A 762 9.56 24.20 -13.30
CA LEU A 762 10.61 24.95 -13.97
C LEU A 762 10.89 24.34 -15.36
N PRO A 763 11.24 25.14 -16.38
CA PRO A 763 11.75 24.59 -17.63
C PRO A 763 13.00 23.74 -17.38
N HIS A 764 13.04 22.53 -17.93
CA HIS A 764 14.20 21.66 -17.80
C HIS A 764 15.42 22.26 -18.51
N ARG A 765 16.58 22.22 -17.86
CA ARG A 765 17.86 22.59 -18.46
C ARG A 765 18.74 21.36 -18.51
N ALA A 766 19.11 20.93 -19.73
CA ALA A 766 19.93 19.75 -19.93
C ALA A 766 21.35 19.96 -19.35
N ASP A 767 21.71 19.15 -18.37
CA ASP A 767 23.05 19.01 -17.81
C ASP A 767 23.72 17.71 -18.29
N ALA A 768 25.05 17.65 -18.25
CA ALA A 768 25.82 16.43 -18.61
C ALA A 768 25.49 15.21 -17.71
N ALA A 769 24.87 15.43 -16.55
CA ALA A 769 24.42 14.39 -15.62
C ALA A 769 23.03 13.80 -15.98
N ASP A 770 22.30 14.38 -16.95
CA ASP A 770 20.95 13.96 -17.34
C ASP A 770 20.94 12.82 -18.38
N ALA A 771 22.04 12.09 -18.51
CA ALA A 771 22.08 10.91 -19.37
C ALA A 771 20.96 9.95 -18.94
N ALA A 772 20.12 9.55 -19.91
CA ALA A 772 19.13 8.50 -19.68
C ALA A 772 19.82 7.27 -19.06
N PRO A 773 19.15 6.51 -18.17
CA PRO A 773 19.69 5.27 -17.63
C PRO A 773 20.30 4.45 -18.77
N ARG A 774 21.46 3.83 -18.51
CA ARG A 774 22.21 3.05 -19.52
C ARG A 774 21.49 1.73 -19.82
N ASP A 775 20.20 1.76 -20.09
CA ASP A 775 19.39 0.57 -20.33
C ASP A 775 19.86 -0.07 -21.65
N ILE A 776 20.86 -0.95 -21.53
CA ILE A 776 21.29 -1.83 -22.61
C ILE A 776 20.13 -2.80 -22.81
N GLY A 777 19.72 -2.99 -24.07
CA GLY A 777 18.77 -4.06 -24.41
C GLY A 777 19.29 -5.36 -23.80
N ALA A 778 18.43 -6.06 -23.04
CA ALA A 778 18.81 -7.25 -22.28
C ALA A 778 19.64 -8.19 -23.14
N VAL A 779 20.96 -8.20 -22.92
CA VAL A 779 21.80 -9.28 -23.40
C VAL A 779 21.48 -10.42 -22.45
N LEU A 780 20.53 -11.26 -22.87
CA LEU A 780 20.26 -12.56 -22.28
C LEU A 780 21.61 -13.26 -22.09
N VAL A 781 22.14 -13.26 -20.87
CA VAL A 781 23.02 -14.35 -20.46
C VAL A 781 22.07 -15.54 -20.33
N ARG A 782 22.00 -16.33 -21.39
CA ARG A 782 21.23 -17.58 -21.41
C ARG A 782 21.85 -18.59 -20.49
#